data_AF-A0A2G2J759-F1
#
_entry.id   AF-A0A2G2J759-F1
#
_cell.length_a   1.000
_cell.length_b   1.000
_cell.length_c   1.000
_cell.angle_alpha   90.00
_cell.angle_beta   90.00
_cell.angle_gamma   90.00
#
_symmetry.space_group_name_H-M   'P 1'
#
loop_
_entity.id
_entity.type
_entity.pdbx_description
1 polymer ?
#
loop_
_entity_poly.entity_id
_entity_poly.type
_entity_poly.pdbx_seq_one_letter_code
_entity_poly.pdbx_strand_id
1 'polypeptide(L)'
;MTRKFNALFVTSALGLILASCGGGTSSPGSTNAVTIGGGGGGGAPTQVDIDLVPNDTCPTGTTIETITNSTGTVEACTITGVITENLTLTAENGYALEGAVFVGEDGGANVALTIPAGTTLFGKAGEDYLVITRGSRLNAQGSVNGPIIMTSIQDVQGNVQPDSSAQWGGLVINGFAPINDCIDGTAVGGTAGCEKSGEGSSGLFGGDNPNDNSGVLQYLQVKYAGNLINNDDELNGIAFQGVGNGTICDHIQVHNNADDGVEFFGGAIECKYMVMTGIADDSFDYTDGWVGKVQYGLAIQAAGVGDRGLEGDNRGNNNNGKLPRSNPSFANFTFVGGASGDTGMVVREGSAGRFCNGIVVGFQDAGIDVDQQATIDEVTAGNLTFDSIFFDNNDNVESGDSGETFDFEAYLNSRSNIVQGNNSLVDGVLPGAAEQAVGTCDLSNDVFFDNVSYIGAFDPTETKDSNWATGWTFGIFEDVTDCPAGTLSTTDVVNGKKICSVTGNITSNLRLNSNFVYKLEGAVFVGVDAGADPANPIAGASAAILTIDAGTTVFGAAGEDYLVVTRGSQIRSNGTKTRPVTFTSRDDVFGTADLANDRAKWGGLVINGRAPINDCIDGTATGGTIGCEKSGEGSSGLFGGATADDNSGNLFYTKVLFAGNLINNEDELNGIAFQGVGNSTQVDYIQIHNNADDGIEMFGGTVNMKHVLLTGNADDSMDWTDGWQGKAQYVMVVQASDAGDRAIEGDNRKGSNAKLPRSMPTIANYTFIGGASGDSGMVIREGTGGHFYNGVITGFKDAGIDIDHTETANRVAAGDLSFNSIYVVDNKDNLESDGDDGDAALTAAFTAAGSNNVDGATQVPAQNSTLTDLVVPGANEAAVIATDVSAIDGFFDATTYIGAVKDANDDWYKGWTLFVTNPQP
;
A
#
# COMPACT_ATOMS: atom_id res chain seq x y z
N MET A 1 12.78 -28.90 63.57
CA MET A 1 12.39 -28.33 64.88
C MET A 1 11.69 -27.00 64.57
N THR A 2 10.61 -26.53 65.21
CA THR A 2 10.11 -26.85 66.56
C THR A 2 8.57 -26.69 66.63
N ARG A 3 7.98 -27.60 67.39
CA ARG A 3 6.64 -27.60 67.99
C ARG A 3 6.07 -26.23 68.48
N LYS A 4 4.78 -26.03 68.16
CA LYS A 4 3.61 -25.88 69.09
C LYS A 4 3.05 -24.51 69.50
N PHE A 5 1.70 -24.49 69.42
CA PHE A 5 0.67 -23.84 70.27
C PHE A 5 0.37 -22.36 69.98
N ASN A 6 -0.83 -22.07 69.46
CA ASN A 6 -2.16 -21.97 70.13
C ASN A 6 -2.28 -20.64 70.89
N ALA A 7 -3.01 -19.65 70.38
CA ALA A 7 -4.48 -19.58 70.20
C ALA A 7 -5.26 -19.36 71.51
N LEU A 8 -5.90 -18.19 71.58
CA LEU A 8 -7.14 -17.91 72.33
C LEU A 8 -7.90 -16.91 71.43
N PHE A 9 -9.01 -17.30 70.79
CA PHE A 9 -10.37 -17.29 71.35
C PHE A 9 -10.80 -15.86 71.77
N VAL A 10 -11.99 -15.31 71.47
CA VAL A 10 -13.23 -15.72 70.76
C VAL A 10 -14.16 -14.47 70.90
N THR A 11 -15.27 -14.21 70.20
CA THR A 11 -16.27 -15.05 69.51
C THR A 11 -17.15 -14.17 68.60
N SER A 12 -17.80 -14.80 67.62
CA SER A 12 -19.23 -14.59 67.22
C SER A 12 -19.65 -13.20 66.69
N ALA A 13 -20.60 -13.04 65.78
CA ALA A 13 -21.56 -13.93 65.08
C ALA A 13 -22.31 -13.02 64.08
N LEU A 14 -23.08 -13.43 63.07
CA LEU A 14 -23.49 -14.69 62.39
C LEU A 14 -24.15 -14.19 61.08
N GLY A 15 -24.22 -14.89 59.95
CA GLY A 15 -23.79 -16.24 59.60
C GLY A 15 -24.00 -16.47 58.07
N LEU A 16 -23.29 -17.41 57.43
CA LEU A 16 -23.69 -18.83 57.24
C LEU A 16 -24.86 -18.97 56.22
N ILE A 17 -24.84 -19.83 55.18
CA ILE A 17 -24.33 -21.21 54.97
C ILE A 17 -23.92 -21.39 53.49
N LEU A 18 -22.68 -21.79 53.12
CA LEU A 18 -22.11 -23.17 52.99
C LEU A 18 -22.63 -23.96 51.74
N ALA A 19 -21.86 -24.83 51.04
CA ALA A 19 -20.47 -25.29 51.21
C ALA A 19 -19.88 -25.98 49.93
N SER A 20 -18.54 -25.92 49.77
CA SER A 20 -17.52 -26.98 49.46
C SER A 20 -17.86 -28.19 48.54
N CYS A 21 -17.02 -28.77 47.66
CA CYS A 21 -15.55 -28.83 47.43
C CYS A 21 -15.25 -29.00 45.90
N GLY A 22 -14.02 -28.96 45.37
CA GLY A 22 -12.70 -28.62 45.96
C GLY A 22 -11.55 -29.63 45.70
N GLY A 23 -10.77 -29.46 44.61
CA GLY A 23 -9.46 -30.13 44.37
C GLY A 23 -9.29 -30.85 43.01
N GLY A 24 -8.09 -30.82 42.42
CA GLY A 24 -7.66 -31.73 41.33
C GLY A 24 -6.97 -31.08 40.12
N THR A 25 -5.65 -31.26 40.00
CA THR A 25 -4.87 -30.97 38.78
C THR A 25 -4.87 -32.18 37.82
N SER A 26 -5.34 -32.02 36.58
CA SER A 26 -4.78 -32.63 35.35
C SER A 26 -5.76 -32.51 34.18
N SER A 27 -5.27 -32.04 33.02
CA SER A 27 -5.93 -32.28 31.73
C SER A 27 -6.03 -33.79 31.46
N PRO A 28 -7.14 -34.23 30.85
CA PRO A 28 -7.01 -34.88 29.55
C PRO A 28 -7.91 -34.22 28.50
N GLY A 29 -7.34 -33.93 27.34
CA GLY A 29 -8.14 -33.58 26.17
C GLY A 29 -8.90 -34.80 25.62
N SER A 30 -10.13 -34.57 25.18
CA SER A 30 -10.74 -35.36 24.11
C SER A 30 -11.65 -34.46 23.27
N THR A 31 -11.09 -33.91 22.21
CA THR A 31 -11.56 -34.19 20.85
C THR A 31 -13.07 -34.37 20.69
N ASN A 32 -13.76 -33.27 20.48
CA ASN A 32 -14.83 -33.19 19.47
C ASN A 32 -14.66 -31.83 18.79
N ALA A 33 -14.47 -31.84 17.47
CA ALA A 33 -14.32 -30.62 16.70
C ALA A 33 -15.63 -29.83 16.75
N VAL A 34 -15.54 -28.50 16.87
CA VAL A 34 -16.64 -27.63 16.47
C VAL A 34 -16.78 -27.79 14.97
N THR A 35 -17.86 -28.45 14.55
CA THR A 35 -18.17 -28.62 13.13
C THR A 35 -18.67 -27.28 12.60
N ILE A 36 -17.75 -26.47 12.07
CA ILE A 36 -18.11 -25.35 11.18
C ILE A 36 -18.90 -25.98 10.02
N GLY A 37 -20.12 -25.47 9.79
CA GLY A 37 -21.01 -25.98 8.77
C GLY A 37 -20.44 -25.72 7.38
N GLY A 38 -19.88 -26.74 6.73
CA GLY A 38 -19.40 -26.66 5.35
C GLY A 38 -20.55 -26.48 4.37
N GLY A 39 -20.95 -25.22 4.14
CA GLY A 39 -21.77 -24.81 3.00
C GLY A 39 -20.90 -24.70 1.75
N GLY A 40 -20.72 -25.81 1.03
CA GLY A 40 -19.98 -25.81 -0.22
C GLY A 40 -20.71 -25.07 -1.33
N GLY A 41 -20.36 -23.80 -1.53
CA GLY A 41 -20.67 -23.02 -2.73
C GLY A 41 -19.42 -22.24 -3.11
N GLY A 42 -18.88 -22.47 -4.31
CA GLY A 42 -17.76 -21.69 -4.82
C GLY A 42 -18.23 -20.28 -5.13
N GLY A 43 -18.03 -19.35 -4.19
CA GLY A 43 -18.11 -17.93 -4.48
C GLY A 43 -17.04 -17.57 -5.50
N ALA A 44 -17.39 -16.74 -6.49
CA ALA A 44 -16.38 -16.07 -7.30
C ALA A 44 -15.47 -15.24 -6.38
N PRO A 45 -14.18 -15.04 -6.72
CA PRO A 45 -13.31 -14.16 -5.94
C PRO A 45 -13.96 -12.77 -5.80
N THR A 46 -13.92 -12.24 -4.59
CA THR A 46 -14.46 -10.91 -4.27
C THR A 46 -13.67 -9.85 -5.03
N GLN A 47 -14.37 -9.10 -5.87
CA GLN A 47 -13.84 -7.96 -6.61
C GLN A 47 -13.30 -6.91 -5.63
N VAL A 48 -12.00 -6.61 -5.72
CA VAL A 48 -11.33 -5.54 -4.97
C VAL A 48 -11.31 -4.27 -5.81
N ASP A 49 -11.92 -3.20 -5.35
CA ASP A 49 -11.82 -1.88 -6.00
C ASP A 49 -10.65 -1.10 -5.37
N ILE A 50 -9.74 -0.60 -6.19
CA ILE A 50 -8.56 0.20 -5.79
C ILE A 50 -8.50 1.43 -6.68
N ASP A 51 -8.49 2.62 -6.10
CA ASP A 51 -8.05 3.80 -6.83
C ASP A 51 -6.56 4.07 -6.58
N LEU A 52 -5.84 4.32 -7.67
CA LEU A 52 -4.45 4.79 -7.71
C LEU A 52 -4.32 6.15 -8.42
N VAL A 53 -5.39 6.87 -8.75
CA VAL A 53 -5.35 8.20 -9.38
C VAL A 53 -6.05 9.23 -8.49
N PRO A 54 -5.48 9.56 -7.31
CA PRO A 54 -6.26 10.11 -6.19
C PRO A 54 -6.75 11.56 -6.32
N ASN A 55 -6.63 12.15 -7.52
CA ASN A 55 -7.13 13.48 -7.84
C ASN A 55 -8.01 13.46 -9.12
N ASP A 56 -8.36 12.30 -9.67
CA ASP A 56 -8.93 12.09 -11.01
C ASP A 56 -8.09 12.67 -12.16
N THR A 57 -6.80 12.96 -11.91
CA THR A 57 -5.92 13.63 -12.88
C THR A 57 -4.66 12.83 -13.19
N CYS A 58 -4.57 12.38 -14.44
CA CYS A 58 -3.37 11.80 -15.02
C CYS A 58 -2.52 12.84 -15.78
N PRO A 59 -1.18 12.73 -15.78
CA PRO A 59 -0.32 13.64 -16.52
C PRO A 59 -0.53 13.51 -18.04
N THR A 60 -0.32 14.61 -18.76
CA THR A 60 -0.38 14.67 -20.24
C THR A 60 0.47 13.57 -20.87
N GLY A 61 -0.13 12.75 -21.73
CA GLY A 61 0.51 11.57 -22.32
C GLY A 61 0.06 10.24 -21.71
N THR A 62 -0.78 10.28 -20.66
CA THR A 62 -1.42 9.12 -20.03
C THR A 62 -2.94 9.35 -19.92
N THR A 63 -3.72 8.30 -19.68
CA THR A 63 -5.19 8.37 -19.59
C THR A 63 -5.69 7.65 -18.35
N ILE A 64 -6.58 8.29 -17.57
CA ILE A 64 -7.28 7.61 -16.46
C ILE A 64 -8.15 6.47 -17.01
N GLU A 65 -8.06 5.30 -16.40
CA GLU A 65 -8.81 4.12 -16.77
C GLU A 65 -9.17 3.27 -15.54
N THR A 66 -10.46 2.92 -15.42
CA THR A 66 -10.96 1.92 -14.48
C THR A 66 -10.79 0.50 -15.05
N ILE A 67 -9.67 -0.15 -14.73
CA ILE A 67 -9.29 -1.48 -15.23
C ILE A 67 -10.06 -2.56 -14.47
N THR A 68 -10.99 -3.24 -15.14
CA THR A 68 -11.81 -4.32 -14.52
C THR A 68 -11.32 -5.71 -14.92
N ASN A 69 -11.05 -6.58 -13.94
CA ASN A 69 -10.70 -7.99 -14.15
C ASN A 69 -11.55 -8.91 -13.25
N SER A 70 -11.26 -10.22 -13.21
CA SER A 70 -12.03 -11.17 -12.39
C SER A 70 -11.81 -11.03 -10.89
N THR A 71 -10.83 -10.24 -10.45
CA THR A 71 -10.40 -10.08 -9.06
C THR A 71 -10.60 -8.67 -8.51
N GLY A 72 -11.01 -7.70 -9.33
CA GLY A 72 -11.15 -6.32 -8.90
C GLY A 72 -11.41 -5.29 -10.00
N THR A 73 -11.55 -4.04 -9.59
CA THR A 73 -11.27 -2.87 -10.42
C THR A 73 -10.02 -2.16 -9.90
N VAL A 74 -9.20 -1.60 -10.80
CA VAL A 74 -8.09 -0.71 -10.45
C VAL A 74 -8.20 0.54 -11.31
N GLU A 75 -8.40 1.70 -10.70
CA GLU A 75 -8.28 2.97 -11.40
C GLU A 75 -6.81 3.40 -11.44
N ALA A 76 -6.29 3.63 -12.65
CA ALA A 76 -4.88 3.95 -12.87
C ALA A 76 -4.69 4.87 -14.08
N CYS A 77 -3.53 5.50 -14.16
CA CYS A 77 -3.11 6.24 -15.34
C CYS A 77 -2.48 5.30 -16.37
N THR A 78 -3.28 4.82 -17.33
CA THR A 78 -2.81 3.93 -18.40
C THR A 78 -1.83 4.65 -19.34
N ILE A 79 -0.76 3.92 -19.69
CA ILE A 79 0.29 4.24 -20.64
C ILE A 79 0.28 3.14 -21.70
N THR A 80 0.22 3.49 -22.99
CA THR A 80 0.17 2.50 -24.08
C THR A 80 0.94 2.96 -25.32
N GLY A 81 1.46 2.01 -26.09
CA GLY A 81 2.12 2.25 -27.37
C GLY A 81 3.43 3.03 -27.24
N VAL A 82 3.66 3.98 -28.16
CA VAL A 82 4.94 4.69 -28.28
C VAL A 82 4.86 6.10 -27.69
N ILE A 83 5.62 6.34 -26.62
CA ILE A 83 5.85 7.66 -26.03
C ILE A 83 6.83 8.40 -26.93
N THR A 84 6.36 9.43 -27.64
CA THR A 84 7.14 10.19 -28.65
C THR A 84 7.63 11.56 -28.18
N GLU A 85 7.22 11.99 -26.99
CA GLU A 85 7.66 13.21 -26.31
C GLU A 85 8.00 12.90 -24.84
N ASN A 86 8.78 13.74 -24.17
CA ASN A 86 9.19 13.49 -22.79
C ASN A 86 7.98 13.40 -21.85
N LEU A 87 7.86 12.27 -21.15
CA LEU A 87 6.80 12.01 -20.18
C LEU A 87 7.38 12.07 -18.76
N THR A 88 6.72 12.80 -17.87
CA THR A 88 7.03 12.82 -16.44
C THR A 88 5.80 12.34 -15.68
N LEU A 89 5.97 11.23 -14.96
CA LEU A 89 4.95 10.67 -14.07
C LEU A 89 4.91 11.46 -12.75
N THR A 90 3.91 11.19 -11.92
CA THR A 90 3.73 11.83 -10.61
C THR A 90 3.69 10.77 -9.49
N ALA A 91 3.98 11.17 -8.25
CA ALA A 91 4.21 10.23 -7.12
C ALA A 91 2.92 9.87 -6.36
N GLU A 92 1.86 10.61 -6.61
CA GLU A 92 0.50 10.37 -6.12
C GLU A 92 -0.25 9.35 -6.98
N ASN A 93 0.12 9.18 -8.25
CA ASN A 93 -0.56 8.30 -9.18
C ASN A 93 0.12 6.92 -9.33
N GLY A 94 -0.68 5.88 -9.57
CA GLY A 94 -0.27 4.59 -10.10
C GLY A 94 -0.53 4.48 -11.60
N TYR A 95 0.31 3.73 -12.30
CA TYR A 95 0.32 3.69 -13.76
C TYR A 95 0.19 2.26 -14.29
N ALA A 96 -0.78 2.04 -15.17
CA ALA A 96 -0.91 0.77 -15.88
C ALA A 96 -0.15 0.83 -17.21
N LEU A 97 0.60 -0.20 -17.54
CA LEU A 97 1.10 -0.45 -18.88
C LEU A 97 0.04 -1.25 -19.64
N GLU A 98 -0.28 -0.86 -20.87
CA GLU A 98 -1.17 -1.62 -21.76
C GLU A 98 -0.44 -1.93 -23.09
N GLY A 99 -0.17 -3.21 -23.29
CA GLY A 99 0.69 -3.78 -24.32
C GLY A 99 2.17 -3.50 -24.08
N ALA A 100 2.95 -3.69 -25.15
CA ALA A 100 4.34 -3.25 -25.24
C ALA A 100 4.41 -1.71 -25.27
N VAL A 101 4.93 -1.09 -24.21
CA VAL A 101 5.08 0.36 -24.09
C VAL A 101 6.50 0.76 -24.45
N PHE A 102 6.68 1.57 -25.48
CA PHE A 102 7.98 2.02 -25.98
C PHE A 102 8.25 3.48 -25.61
N VAL A 103 9.37 3.73 -24.93
CA VAL A 103 9.90 5.09 -24.73
C VAL A 103 10.78 5.46 -25.92
N GLY A 104 10.24 6.28 -26.81
CA GLY A 104 10.86 6.74 -28.05
C GLY A 104 10.80 5.73 -29.21
N GLU A 105 11.52 6.06 -30.29
CA GLU A 105 11.66 5.24 -31.49
C GLU A 105 13.16 5.08 -31.82
N ASP A 106 13.57 3.91 -32.31
CA ASP A 106 14.95 3.68 -32.74
C ASP A 106 15.35 4.62 -33.89
N GLY A 107 16.48 5.32 -33.73
CA GLY A 107 16.90 6.41 -34.62
C GLY A 107 16.02 7.68 -34.58
N GLY A 108 15.08 7.76 -33.64
CA GLY A 108 14.14 8.88 -33.45
C GLY A 108 14.69 10.04 -32.61
N ALA A 109 13.78 10.74 -31.92
CA ALA A 109 14.15 11.78 -30.96
C ALA A 109 14.65 11.17 -29.63
N ASN A 110 15.54 11.86 -28.91
CA ASN A 110 15.91 11.47 -27.53
C ASN A 110 14.71 11.78 -26.62
N VAL A 111 13.89 10.76 -26.36
CA VAL A 111 12.72 10.82 -25.47
C VAL A 111 13.11 10.29 -24.09
N ALA A 112 12.60 10.93 -23.04
CA ALA A 112 12.80 10.50 -21.66
C ALA A 112 11.46 10.21 -20.96
N LEU A 113 11.35 9.04 -20.33
CA LEU A 113 10.36 8.74 -19.31
C LEU A 113 10.97 9.02 -17.93
N THR A 114 10.34 9.89 -17.14
CA THR A 114 10.81 10.26 -15.80
C THR A 114 9.82 9.77 -14.75
N ILE A 115 10.31 8.97 -13.80
CA ILE A 115 9.51 8.30 -12.77
C ILE A 115 10.00 8.81 -11.40
N PRO A 116 9.15 9.53 -10.63
CA PRO A 116 9.48 9.95 -9.28
C PRO A 116 9.58 8.80 -8.25
N ALA A 117 10.21 9.09 -7.12
CA ALA A 117 10.24 8.18 -5.98
C ALA A 117 8.84 7.89 -5.41
N GLY A 118 8.58 6.61 -5.09
CA GLY A 118 7.30 6.13 -4.57
C GLY A 118 6.22 5.83 -5.62
N THR A 119 6.47 6.11 -6.90
CA THR A 119 5.53 5.76 -7.99
C THR A 119 5.45 4.24 -8.17
N THR A 120 4.24 3.73 -8.38
CA THR A 120 3.97 2.33 -8.77
C THR A 120 3.55 2.27 -10.24
N LEU A 121 4.19 1.39 -11.01
CA LEU A 121 3.82 1.02 -12.36
C LEU A 121 3.47 -0.47 -12.38
N PHE A 122 2.50 -0.88 -13.19
CA PHE A 122 2.15 -2.30 -13.30
C PHE A 122 1.67 -2.73 -14.69
N GLY A 123 1.96 -3.97 -15.07
CA GLY A 123 1.32 -4.62 -16.22
C GLY A 123 -0.16 -4.89 -15.93
N LYS A 124 -1.05 -4.47 -16.84
CA LYS A 124 -2.50 -4.68 -16.81
C LYS A 124 -2.87 -6.15 -17.11
N ALA A 125 -2.01 -6.84 -17.84
CA ALA A 125 -2.05 -8.23 -18.25
C ALA A 125 -0.63 -8.83 -18.34
N GLY A 126 -0.52 -10.10 -18.73
CA GLY A 126 0.76 -10.81 -18.82
C GLY A 126 1.65 -10.29 -19.95
N GLU A 127 1.03 -9.96 -21.09
CA GLU A 127 1.68 -9.50 -22.31
C GLU A 127 2.25 -8.06 -22.25
N ASP A 128 2.15 -7.38 -21.11
CA ASP A 128 2.53 -5.97 -20.95
C ASP A 128 3.96 -5.82 -20.42
N TYR A 129 4.74 -4.94 -21.04
CA TYR A 129 6.14 -4.68 -20.66
C TYR A 129 6.60 -3.28 -21.10
N LEU A 130 7.67 -2.79 -20.47
CA LEU A 130 8.25 -1.47 -20.74
C LEU A 130 9.56 -1.61 -21.51
N VAL A 131 9.66 -0.91 -22.64
CA VAL A 131 10.84 -0.86 -23.50
C VAL A 131 11.41 0.56 -23.55
N ILE A 132 12.70 0.71 -23.32
CA ILE A 132 13.45 1.94 -23.60
C ILE A 132 14.19 1.75 -24.91
N THR A 133 13.81 2.45 -25.98
CA THR A 133 14.47 2.26 -27.29
C THR A 133 15.87 2.88 -27.30
N ARG A 134 16.73 2.42 -28.23
CA ARG A 134 18.05 3.03 -28.45
C ARG A 134 17.95 4.56 -28.59
N GLY A 135 18.76 5.25 -27.80
CA GLY A 135 18.81 6.71 -27.78
C GLY A 135 17.71 7.39 -26.96
N SER A 136 16.82 6.65 -26.31
CA SER A 136 15.86 7.16 -25.31
C SER A 136 16.42 7.04 -23.88
N ARG A 137 15.64 7.46 -22.88
CA ARG A 137 16.05 7.46 -21.46
C ARG A 137 14.94 7.02 -20.52
N LEU A 138 15.30 6.19 -19.55
CA LEU A 138 14.53 5.98 -18.32
C LEU A 138 15.21 6.77 -17.19
N ASN A 139 14.51 7.72 -16.59
CA ASN A 139 14.96 8.44 -15.39
C ASN A 139 14.12 7.97 -14.21
N ALA A 140 14.37 6.76 -13.73
CA ALA A 140 13.75 6.17 -12.55
C ALA A 140 14.64 6.44 -11.32
N GLN A 141 14.27 7.42 -10.50
CA GLN A 141 15.02 7.81 -9.29
C GLN A 141 14.13 7.67 -8.05
N GLY A 142 14.09 6.46 -7.51
CA GLY A 142 13.51 6.14 -6.23
C GLY A 142 14.35 6.65 -5.05
N SER A 143 13.95 6.26 -3.84
CA SER A 143 14.70 6.52 -2.61
C SER A 143 14.51 5.39 -1.60
N VAL A 144 15.35 5.33 -0.56
CA VAL A 144 15.23 4.31 0.51
C VAL A 144 13.81 4.25 1.10
N ASN A 145 13.18 5.40 1.32
CA ASN A 145 11.85 5.52 1.94
C ASN A 145 10.69 5.57 0.92
N GLY A 146 10.99 5.28 -0.35
CA GLY A 146 10.06 5.39 -1.46
C GLY A 146 10.71 4.84 -2.73
N PRO A 147 10.95 3.52 -2.82
CA PRO A 147 11.43 2.90 -4.04
C PRO A 147 10.38 3.07 -5.15
N ILE A 148 10.82 2.96 -6.40
CA ILE A 148 9.92 2.80 -7.53
C ILE A 148 9.57 1.32 -7.61
N ILE A 149 8.28 1.00 -7.80
CA ILE A 149 7.81 -0.37 -7.93
C ILE A 149 7.28 -0.57 -9.34
N MET A 150 7.83 -1.54 -10.06
CA MET A 150 7.29 -2.05 -11.33
C MET A 150 6.81 -3.49 -11.09
N THR A 151 5.52 -3.76 -11.31
CA THR A 151 4.91 -5.04 -10.93
C THR A 151 3.70 -5.43 -11.79
N SER A 152 2.81 -6.26 -11.28
CA SER A 152 1.62 -6.77 -11.96
C SER A 152 0.33 -6.23 -11.33
N ILE A 153 -0.77 -6.26 -12.06
CA ILE A 153 -2.11 -5.96 -11.50
C ILE A 153 -2.48 -6.91 -10.35
N GLN A 154 -1.94 -8.14 -10.35
CA GLN A 154 -2.15 -9.12 -9.30
C GLN A 154 -1.49 -8.68 -7.98
N ASP A 155 -0.26 -8.14 -8.01
CA ASP A 155 0.40 -7.59 -6.81
C ASP A 155 -0.32 -6.35 -6.29
N VAL A 156 -0.71 -5.44 -7.18
CA VAL A 156 -1.52 -4.25 -6.86
C VAL A 156 -2.83 -4.65 -6.15
N GLN A 157 -3.50 -5.70 -6.63
CA GLN A 157 -4.73 -6.23 -6.01
C GLN A 157 -4.47 -7.15 -4.79
N GLY A 158 -3.22 -7.35 -4.38
CA GLY A 158 -2.85 -8.22 -3.25
C GLY A 158 -3.06 -9.71 -3.49
N ASN A 159 -3.14 -10.13 -4.75
CA ASN A 159 -3.43 -11.49 -5.23
C ASN A 159 -2.16 -12.26 -5.65
N VAL A 160 -1.05 -12.05 -4.95
CA VAL A 160 0.22 -12.77 -5.14
C VAL A 160 0.43 -13.82 -4.04
N GLN A 161 1.15 -14.88 -4.39
CA GLN A 161 1.63 -15.94 -3.50
C GLN A 161 3.18 -15.92 -3.48
N PRO A 162 3.84 -16.58 -2.50
CA PRO A 162 5.31 -16.60 -2.41
C PRO A 162 6.04 -17.18 -3.63
N ASP A 163 5.33 -17.94 -4.46
CA ASP A 163 5.76 -18.59 -5.70
C ASP A 163 5.15 -17.97 -6.97
N SER A 164 4.48 -16.82 -6.86
CA SER A 164 3.97 -16.09 -8.04
C SER A 164 5.12 -15.51 -8.86
N SER A 165 5.04 -15.66 -10.18
CA SER A 165 5.91 -15.11 -11.22
C SER A 165 5.12 -15.06 -12.55
N ALA A 166 5.75 -14.63 -13.66
CA ALA A 166 5.16 -14.60 -15.00
C ALA A 166 3.86 -13.78 -15.13
N GLN A 167 3.70 -12.72 -14.32
CA GLN A 167 2.45 -11.96 -14.25
C GLN A 167 2.41 -10.75 -15.18
N TRP A 168 3.57 -10.32 -15.69
CA TRP A 168 3.79 -9.30 -16.72
C TRP A 168 5.19 -9.51 -17.34
N GLY A 169 5.56 -8.77 -18.39
CA GLY A 169 6.78 -9.02 -19.16
C GLY A 169 8.06 -8.29 -18.72
N GLY A 170 8.03 -7.42 -17.70
CA GLY A 170 9.25 -6.80 -17.17
C GLY A 170 9.76 -5.56 -17.94
N LEU A 171 11.08 -5.31 -17.85
CA LEU A 171 11.74 -4.09 -18.33
C LEU A 171 12.88 -4.39 -19.32
N VAL A 172 12.83 -3.80 -20.51
CA VAL A 172 13.87 -3.94 -21.54
C VAL A 172 14.50 -2.59 -21.84
N ILE A 173 15.84 -2.53 -21.87
CA ILE A 173 16.58 -1.29 -22.15
C ILE A 173 17.56 -1.51 -23.31
N ASN A 174 17.27 -0.88 -24.45
CA ASN A 174 18.09 -0.93 -25.65
C ASN A 174 19.08 0.25 -25.71
N GLY A 175 20.36 -0.04 -25.93
CA GLY A 175 21.44 0.95 -26.04
C GLY A 175 22.31 0.79 -27.29
N PHE A 176 23.22 1.75 -27.50
CA PHE A 176 24.18 1.81 -28.61
C PHE A 176 25.56 1.20 -28.29
N ALA A 177 25.71 0.47 -27.18
CA ALA A 177 27.01 -0.07 -26.78
C ALA A 177 27.40 -1.35 -27.55
N PRO A 178 28.71 -1.70 -27.60
CA PRO A 178 29.21 -2.86 -28.34
C PRO A 178 28.56 -4.21 -28.01
N ILE A 179 28.15 -4.95 -29.05
CA ILE A 179 27.72 -6.35 -28.98
C ILE A 179 28.55 -7.21 -29.98
N ASN A 180 28.53 -8.53 -29.84
CA ASN A 180 29.28 -9.47 -30.68
C ASN A 180 28.41 -10.35 -31.62
N ASP A 181 27.10 -10.36 -31.40
CA ASP A 181 26.09 -11.03 -32.22
C ASP A 181 25.39 -10.02 -33.15
N CYS A 182 25.72 -10.05 -34.43
CA CYS A 182 25.23 -9.07 -35.40
C CYS A 182 24.19 -9.69 -36.34
N ILE A 183 23.04 -9.05 -36.53
CA ILE A 183 22.00 -9.48 -37.47
C ILE A 183 22.50 -9.49 -38.92
N ASP A 184 23.37 -8.54 -39.29
CA ASP A 184 24.19 -8.63 -40.49
C ASP A 184 25.44 -9.47 -40.20
N GLY A 185 25.45 -10.73 -40.67
CA GLY A 185 26.60 -11.62 -40.55
C GLY A 185 27.87 -11.18 -41.29
N THR A 186 27.86 -10.02 -41.97
CA THR A 186 29.06 -9.37 -42.53
C THR A 186 29.58 -8.21 -41.67
N ALA A 187 28.81 -7.75 -40.68
CA ALA A 187 29.26 -6.78 -39.69
C ALA A 187 30.32 -7.37 -38.76
N VAL A 188 31.12 -6.49 -38.17
CA VAL A 188 32.14 -6.84 -37.17
C VAL A 188 31.62 -6.40 -35.81
N GLY A 189 31.71 -7.28 -34.80
CA GLY A 189 31.26 -6.97 -33.45
C GLY A 189 31.94 -5.72 -32.87
N GLY A 190 31.18 -4.96 -32.09
CA GLY A 190 31.59 -3.66 -31.54
C GLY A 190 31.81 -2.55 -32.57
N THR A 191 31.20 -2.65 -33.76
CA THR A 191 31.10 -1.54 -34.73
C THR A 191 29.66 -1.05 -34.82
N ALA A 192 29.43 0.20 -35.25
CA ALA A 192 28.09 0.76 -35.42
C ALA A 192 27.15 -0.03 -36.35
N GLY A 193 27.67 -0.98 -37.15
CA GLY A 193 26.86 -1.88 -37.98
C GLY A 193 26.57 -3.24 -37.33
N CYS A 194 27.05 -3.49 -36.12
CA CYS A 194 26.69 -4.68 -35.35
C CYS A 194 25.54 -4.34 -34.40
N GLU A 195 24.34 -4.70 -34.83
CA GLU A 195 23.09 -4.56 -34.09
C GLU A 195 22.30 -5.87 -34.17
N LYS A 196 21.39 -6.07 -33.22
CA LYS A 196 20.57 -7.28 -33.07
C LYS A 196 19.15 -6.88 -32.69
N SER A 197 18.16 -7.73 -33.02
CA SER A 197 16.80 -7.57 -32.49
C SER A 197 16.79 -8.02 -31.03
N GLY A 198 16.33 -7.16 -30.14
CA GLY A 198 16.07 -7.49 -28.76
C GLY A 198 14.83 -8.37 -28.61
N GLU A 199 14.78 -9.04 -27.47
CA GLU A 199 13.74 -9.98 -27.06
C GLU A 199 12.36 -9.35 -26.97
N GLY A 200 11.31 -10.17 -27.04
CA GLY A 200 9.93 -9.71 -27.03
C GLY A 200 9.56 -8.82 -28.22
N SER A 201 10.45 -8.68 -29.22
CA SER A 201 10.42 -7.63 -30.24
C SER A 201 10.62 -6.19 -29.70
N SER A 202 11.50 -6.00 -28.71
CA SER A 202 11.86 -4.68 -28.12
C SER A 202 12.48 -3.67 -29.10
N GLY A 203 12.82 -4.09 -30.32
CA GLY A 203 13.46 -3.27 -31.34
C GLY A 203 14.92 -3.67 -31.53
N LEU A 204 15.73 -2.78 -32.10
CA LEU A 204 17.16 -3.04 -32.29
C LEU A 204 17.98 -2.55 -31.10
N PHE A 205 19.04 -3.28 -30.77
CA PHE A 205 20.08 -2.87 -29.82
C PHE A 205 21.49 -3.08 -30.39
N GLY A 206 22.49 -2.48 -29.75
CA GLY A 206 23.90 -2.58 -30.13
C GLY A 206 24.42 -1.40 -30.96
N GLY A 207 25.75 -1.29 -31.04
CA GLY A 207 26.48 -0.26 -31.79
C GLY A 207 27.98 -0.22 -31.46
N ASP A 208 28.58 0.98 -31.48
CA ASP A 208 29.99 1.21 -31.11
C ASP A 208 30.22 2.26 -30.02
N ASN A 209 29.16 2.63 -29.27
CA ASN A 209 29.23 3.64 -28.21
C ASN A 209 29.20 3.01 -26.80
N PRO A 210 30.34 2.58 -26.22
CA PRO A 210 30.36 2.02 -24.88
C PRO A 210 29.96 3.03 -23.79
N ASN A 211 30.01 4.34 -24.08
CA ASN A 211 29.58 5.40 -23.18
C ASN A 211 28.16 5.89 -23.49
N ASP A 212 27.34 5.05 -24.11
CA ASP A 212 25.91 5.34 -24.25
C ASP A 212 25.24 5.49 -22.88
N ASN A 213 24.19 6.30 -22.83
CA ASN A 213 23.49 6.63 -21.60
C ASN A 213 21.99 6.48 -21.86
N SER A 214 21.42 5.39 -21.34
CA SER A 214 19.99 5.07 -21.38
C SER A 214 19.23 5.60 -20.15
N GLY A 215 19.88 6.43 -19.31
CA GLY A 215 19.28 7.15 -18.19
C GLY A 215 19.84 6.77 -16.82
N VAL A 216 18.94 6.68 -15.84
CA VAL A 216 19.22 6.41 -14.42
C VAL A 216 18.17 5.43 -13.90
N LEU A 217 18.63 4.33 -13.31
CA LEU A 217 17.82 3.43 -12.50
C LEU A 217 18.38 3.50 -11.08
N GLN A 218 17.56 3.98 -10.14
CA GLN A 218 17.93 4.04 -8.72
C GLN A 218 16.77 3.68 -7.78
N TYR A 219 17.02 2.83 -6.78
CA TYR A 219 16.03 2.32 -5.83
C TYR A 219 14.77 1.80 -6.54
N LEU A 220 14.98 0.84 -7.43
CA LEU A 220 13.95 0.25 -8.30
C LEU A 220 13.70 -1.21 -7.90
N GLN A 221 12.42 -1.57 -7.70
CA GLN A 221 11.96 -2.94 -7.61
C GLN A 221 11.24 -3.34 -8.91
N VAL A 222 11.62 -4.48 -9.48
CA VAL A 222 10.86 -5.20 -10.50
C VAL A 222 10.37 -6.50 -9.88
N LYS A 223 9.06 -6.72 -9.85
CA LYS A 223 8.44 -7.86 -9.15
C LYS A 223 7.52 -8.66 -10.07
N TYR A 224 7.61 -9.99 -10.01
CA TYR A 224 6.67 -10.94 -10.64
C TYR A 224 6.60 -10.87 -12.18
N ALA A 225 7.69 -10.46 -12.82
CA ALA A 225 7.84 -10.46 -14.28
C ALA A 225 8.16 -11.88 -14.81
N GLY A 226 8.56 -12.02 -16.07
CA GLY A 226 8.79 -13.33 -16.70
C GLY A 226 7.60 -13.88 -17.48
N ASN A 227 6.75 -13.05 -18.07
CA ASN A 227 5.67 -13.59 -18.90
C ASN A 227 6.18 -14.02 -20.28
N LEU A 228 5.77 -15.22 -20.73
CA LEU A 228 6.01 -15.74 -22.07
C LEU A 228 5.23 -14.94 -23.13
N ILE A 229 5.88 -13.91 -23.71
CA ILE A 229 5.26 -12.97 -24.66
C ILE A 229 4.97 -13.61 -26.02
N ASN A 230 5.79 -14.58 -26.44
CA ASN A 230 5.52 -15.39 -27.63
C ASN A 230 6.10 -16.82 -27.49
N ASN A 231 6.04 -17.65 -28.53
CA ASN A 231 6.47 -19.05 -28.43
C ASN A 231 7.98 -19.24 -28.18
N ASP A 232 8.77 -18.22 -28.50
CA ASP A 232 10.23 -18.27 -28.52
C ASP A 232 10.88 -17.32 -27.49
N ASP A 233 10.17 -16.26 -27.05
CA ASP A 233 10.63 -15.29 -26.04
C ASP A 233 9.77 -15.35 -24.75
N GLU A 234 10.36 -15.86 -23.66
CA GLU A 234 10.05 -15.43 -22.28
C GLU A 234 10.86 -14.14 -22.00
N LEU A 235 10.57 -13.39 -20.94
CA LEU A 235 11.24 -12.10 -20.71
C LEU A 235 11.90 -11.99 -19.34
N ASN A 236 13.17 -11.64 -19.38
CA ASN A 236 13.99 -11.25 -18.24
C ASN A 236 13.35 -10.15 -17.39
N GLY A 237 13.61 -10.20 -16.07
CA GLY A 237 13.12 -9.15 -15.16
C GLY A 237 13.65 -7.78 -15.54
N ILE A 238 14.95 -7.68 -15.83
CA ILE A 238 15.54 -6.56 -16.59
C ILE A 238 16.51 -7.07 -17.65
N ALA A 239 16.19 -6.84 -18.93
CA ALA A 239 17.10 -7.08 -20.04
C ALA A 239 17.92 -5.81 -20.37
N PHE A 240 19.23 -5.86 -20.13
CA PHE A 240 20.18 -4.79 -20.47
C PHE A 240 20.78 -5.05 -21.86
N GLN A 241 20.06 -4.63 -22.89
CA GLN A 241 20.38 -4.91 -24.29
C GLN A 241 21.31 -3.83 -24.87
N GLY A 242 22.63 -4.12 -24.91
CA GLY A 242 23.64 -3.21 -25.46
C GLY A 242 23.75 -1.88 -24.71
N VAL A 243 23.57 -1.86 -23.39
CA VAL A 243 23.55 -0.62 -22.59
C VAL A 243 24.97 -0.15 -22.24
N GLY A 244 25.21 1.17 -22.35
CA GLY A 244 26.53 1.78 -22.08
C GLY A 244 26.75 2.22 -20.64
N ASN A 245 28.03 2.41 -20.27
CA ASN A 245 28.47 2.87 -18.94
C ASN A 245 28.19 4.36 -18.65
N GLY A 246 27.55 5.07 -19.58
CA GLY A 246 26.99 6.39 -19.31
C GLY A 246 25.69 6.32 -18.51
N THR A 247 25.05 5.14 -18.45
CA THR A 247 23.82 4.85 -17.70
C THR A 247 24.13 4.61 -16.22
N ILE A 248 23.33 5.16 -15.31
CA ILE A 248 23.46 4.90 -13.87
C ILE A 248 22.57 3.71 -13.50
N CYS A 249 23.15 2.73 -12.79
CA CYS A 249 22.49 1.53 -12.29
C CYS A 249 22.93 1.32 -10.83
N ASP A 250 22.04 1.60 -9.88
CA ASP A 250 22.40 1.67 -8.44
C ASP A 250 21.18 1.31 -7.57
N HIS A 251 21.27 0.32 -6.68
CA HIS A 251 20.12 -0.14 -5.87
C HIS A 251 18.94 -0.64 -6.73
N ILE A 252 19.12 -1.81 -7.35
CA ILE A 252 18.12 -2.50 -8.20
C ILE A 252 17.76 -3.84 -7.58
N GLN A 253 16.46 -4.14 -7.49
CA GLN A 253 15.98 -5.47 -7.11
C GLN A 253 15.10 -6.06 -8.21
N VAL A 254 15.32 -7.35 -8.50
CA VAL A 254 14.36 -8.22 -9.18
C VAL A 254 13.88 -9.30 -8.21
N HIS A 255 12.57 -9.52 -8.18
CA HIS A 255 11.91 -10.44 -7.27
C HIS A 255 10.92 -11.35 -8.01
N ASN A 256 11.10 -12.66 -7.86
CA ASN A 256 10.30 -13.72 -8.47
C ASN A 256 10.05 -13.50 -9.98
N ASN A 257 11.12 -13.37 -10.75
CA ASN A 257 11.02 -13.51 -12.21
C ASN A 257 10.87 -15.00 -12.58
N ALA A 258 10.11 -15.30 -13.63
CA ALA A 258 9.96 -16.68 -14.11
C ALA A 258 11.13 -17.11 -15.00
N ASP A 259 11.65 -16.16 -15.77
CA ASP A 259 12.91 -16.21 -16.52
C ASP A 259 14.04 -15.62 -15.66
N ASP A 260 15.16 -15.21 -16.26
CA ASP A 260 16.28 -14.61 -15.52
C ASP A 260 15.92 -13.35 -14.73
N GLY A 261 16.68 -13.13 -13.65
CA GLY A 261 16.58 -11.93 -12.84
C GLY A 261 17.00 -10.70 -13.65
N VAL A 262 18.23 -10.72 -14.14
CA VAL A 262 18.76 -9.74 -15.10
C VAL A 262 19.64 -10.45 -16.12
N GLU A 263 19.54 -10.06 -17.39
CA GLU A 263 20.45 -10.52 -18.45
C GLU A 263 21.15 -9.32 -19.10
N PHE A 264 22.47 -9.46 -19.32
CA PHE A 264 23.30 -8.47 -20.02
C PHE A 264 23.64 -8.94 -21.44
N PHE A 265 22.86 -8.52 -22.44
CA PHE A 265 23.17 -8.76 -23.85
C PHE A 265 24.21 -7.76 -24.37
N GLY A 266 25.49 -8.06 -24.14
CA GLY A 266 26.58 -7.18 -24.54
C GLY A 266 26.54 -5.82 -23.84
N GLY A 267 27.25 -4.85 -24.40
CA GLY A 267 27.38 -3.51 -23.84
C GLY A 267 28.40 -3.43 -22.71
N ALA A 268 28.29 -2.37 -21.91
CA ALA A 268 29.31 -1.96 -20.93
C ALA A 268 28.74 -1.37 -19.63
N ILE A 269 27.42 -1.50 -19.38
CA ILE A 269 26.78 -0.96 -18.17
C ILE A 269 27.50 -1.43 -16.88
N GLU A 270 27.64 -0.51 -15.92
CA GLU A 270 28.26 -0.78 -14.62
C GLU A 270 27.20 -0.57 -13.52
N CYS A 271 26.92 -1.58 -12.69
CA CYS A 271 25.84 -1.59 -11.71
C CYS A 271 26.35 -1.78 -10.27
N LYS A 272 25.81 -1.02 -9.31
CA LYS A 272 26.04 -1.25 -7.87
C LYS A 272 24.76 -1.67 -7.16
N TYR A 273 24.90 -2.46 -6.10
CA TYR A 273 23.81 -2.83 -5.18
C TYR A 273 22.64 -3.51 -5.92
N MET A 274 22.89 -4.73 -6.41
CA MET A 274 21.90 -5.53 -7.14
C MET A 274 21.38 -6.68 -6.28
N VAL A 275 20.07 -6.90 -6.29
CA VAL A 275 19.39 -7.96 -5.53
C VAL A 275 18.55 -8.81 -6.48
N MET A 276 18.77 -10.11 -6.45
CA MET A 276 17.99 -11.12 -7.17
C MET A 276 17.40 -12.08 -6.14
N THR A 277 16.08 -12.22 -6.13
CA THR A 277 15.36 -12.99 -5.10
C THR A 277 14.28 -13.86 -5.72
N GLY A 278 14.30 -15.16 -5.46
CA GLY A 278 13.28 -16.11 -5.91
C GLY A 278 13.14 -16.23 -7.43
N ILE A 279 14.19 -15.87 -8.17
CA ILE A 279 14.27 -16.07 -9.62
C ILE A 279 14.14 -17.57 -9.94
N ALA A 280 13.38 -17.91 -10.98
CA ALA A 280 13.07 -19.29 -11.31
C ALA A 280 14.03 -19.93 -12.33
N ASP A 281 14.67 -19.13 -13.19
CA ASP A 281 15.84 -19.52 -14.00
C ASP A 281 17.13 -18.91 -13.40
N ASP A 282 17.97 -18.18 -14.15
CA ASP A 282 19.27 -17.69 -13.68
C ASP A 282 19.19 -16.30 -13.01
N SER A 283 19.81 -16.17 -11.83
CA SER A 283 19.72 -14.92 -11.07
C SER A 283 20.43 -13.75 -11.76
N PHE A 284 21.55 -14.02 -12.41
CA PHE A 284 22.31 -13.08 -13.23
C PHE A 284 22.81 -13.82 -14.48
N ASP A 285 22.39 -13.43 -15.68
CA ASP A 285 23.00 -13.91 -16.93
C ASP A 285 23.80 -12.80 -17.62
N TYR A 286 24.81 -13.19 -18.40
CA TYR A 286 25.34 -12.32 -19.44
C TYR A 286 25.72 -13.07 -20.71
N THR A 287 25.51 -12.42 -21.86
CA THR A 287 25.89 -12.96 -23.17
C THR A 287 26.37 -11.86 -24.14
N ASP A 288 26.53 -12.21 -25.42
CA ASP A 288 26.74 -11.31 -26.56
C ASP A 288 27.89 -10.28 -26.45
N GLY A 289 28.86 -10.52 -25.56
CA GLY A 289 30.09 -9.74 -25.45
C GLY A 289 30.09 -8.67 -24.36
N TRP A 290 29.37 -8.86 -23.25
CA TRP A 290 29.26 -7.87 -22.18
C TRP A 290 30.61 -7.64 -21.46
N VAL A 291 30.99 -6.38 -21.32
CA VAL A 291 32.26 -5.95 -20.69
C VAL A 291 32.03 -4.99 -19.52
N GLY A 292 30.85 -5.06 -18.92
CA GLY A 292 30.44 -4.23 -17.79
C GLY A 292 30.96 -4.71 -16.43
N LYS A 293 30.35 -4.19 -15.37
CA LYS A 293 30.77 -4.44 -13.98
C LYS A 293 29.59 -4.54 -13.04
N VAL A 294 29.72 -5.36 -11.99
CA VAL A 294 28.79 -5.37 -10.85
C VAL A 294 29.58 -5.31 -9.54
N GLN A 295 29.13 -4.47 -8.60
CA GLN A 295 29.57 -4.54 -7.19
C GLN A 295 28.38 -4.63 -6.23
N TYR A 296 28.49 -5.47 -5.19
CA TYR A 296 27.42 -5.73 -4.22
C TYR A 296 26.23 -6.41 -4.88
N GLY A 297 26.49 -7.59 -5.48
CA GLY A 297 25.46 -8.45 -6.06
C GLY A 297 25.01 -9.52 -5.08
N LEU A 298 23.72 -9.59 -4.80
CA LEU A 298 23.09 -10.59 -3.95
C LEU A 298 22.14 -11.45 -4.79
N ALA A 299 22.27 -12.78 -4.70
CA ALA A 299 21.28 -13.72 -5.22
C ALA A 299 20.79 -14.62 -4.08
N ILE A 300 19.47 -14.79 -3.95
CA ILE A 300 18.84 -15.74 -3.03
C ILE A 300 17.75 -16.49 -3.79
N GLN A 301 18.00 -17.76 -4.10
CA GLN A 301 17.02 -18.61 -4.76
C GLN A 301 15.90 -19.05 -3.81
N ALA A 302 14.73 -19.35 -4.36
CA ALA A 302 13.62 -19.89 -3.59
C ALA A 302 13.83 -21.38 -3.29
N ALA A 303 13.11 -21.90 -2.29
CA ALA A 303 13.21 -23.32 -1.94
C ALA A 303 12.60 -24.28 -3.00
N GLY A 304 11.85 -23.76 -3.98
CA GLY A 304 11.10 -24.57 -4.96
C GLY A 304 11.43 -24.30 -6.43
N VAL A 305 12.13 -23.22 -6.76
CA VAL A 305 12.48 -22.79 -8.13
C VAL A 305 13.87 -22.12 -8.14
N GLY A 306 14.47 -21.99 -9.34
CA GLY A 306 15.81 -21.43 -9.59
C GLY A 306 16.68 -22.44 -10.35
N ASP A 307 17.45 -21.97 -11.35
CA ASP A 307 18.58 -22.70 -11.93
C ASP A 307 19.88 -22.28 -11.21
N ARG A 308 20.57 -21.22 -11.67
CA ARG A 308 21.88 -20.81 -11.12
C ARG A 308 21.89 -19.46 -10.40
N GLY A 309 22.97 -19.25 -9.65
CA GLY A 309 23.32 -17.94 -9.10
C GLY A 309 23.88 -16.98 -10.16
N LEU A 310 24.56 -17.53 -11.18
CA LEU A 310 25.04 -16.80 -12.35
C LEU A 310 25.27 -17.77 -13.53
N GLU A 311 24.78 -17.44 -14.73
CA GLU A 311 25.26 -17.96 -16.03
C GLU A 311 26.11 -16.87 -16.74
N GLY A 312 26.99 -17.28 -17.65
CA GLY A 312 28.07 -16.41 -18.10
C GLY A 312 28.68 -16.80 -19.44
N ASP A 313 28.05 -16.32 -20.51
CA ASP A 313 28.31 -16.68 -21.89
C ASP A 313 29.03 -15.60 -22.69
N ASN A 314 29.70 -16.04 -23.75
CA ASN A 314 30.31 -15.15 -24.74
C ASN A 314 29.62 -15.22 -26.10
N ARG A 315 29.57 -16.41 -26.72
CA ARG A 315 28.71 -16.70 -27.88
C ARG A 315 28.75 -18.18 -28.27
N GLY A 316 27.58 -18.77 -28.35
CA GLY A 316 27.44 -20.20 -28.59
C GLY A 316 27.52 -20.68 -30.02
N ASN A 317 27.06 -21.91 -30.22
CA ASN A 317 27.03 -22.57 -31.53
C ASN A 317 28.43 -22.64 -32.20
N ASN A 318 29.50 -22.83 -31.42
CA ASN A 318 30.91 -22.80 -31.82
C ASN A 318 31.44 -21.40 -32.22
N ASN A 319 30.80 -20.31 -31.78
CA ASN A 319 31.26 -18.93 -32.01
C ASN A 319 32.08 -18.36 -30.84
N ASN A 320 32.59 -19.23 -29.97
CA ASN A 320 33.24 -18.94 -28.68
C ASN A 320 34.45 -17.97 -28.75
N GLY A 321 34.94 -17.63 -29.95
CA GLY A 321 36.01 -16.66 -30.20
C GLY A 321 35.55 -15.30 -30.76
N LYS A 322 34.25 -14.98 -30.69
CA LYS A 322 33.69 -13.69 -31.11
C LYS A 322 34.26 -12.53 -30.31
N LEU A 323 34.32 -11.35 -30.95
CA LEU A 323 34.77 -10.09 -30.36
C LEU A 323 33.69 -9.01 -30.55
N PRO A 324 33.46 -8.10 -29.58
CA PRO A 324 34.03 -8.08 -28.23
C PRO A 324 33.72 -9.38 -27.46
N ARG A 325 34.70 -9.84 -26.66
CA ARG A 325 34.53 -11.02 -25.83
C ARG A 325 33.85 -10.62 -24.52
N SER A 326 32.87 -11.38 -24.04
CA SER A 326 32.30 -11.20 -22.70
C SER A 326 33.43 -11.29 -21.67
N ASN A 327 33.62 -10.21 -20.93
CA ASN A 327 34.74 -10.04 -20.01
C ASN A 327 34.33 -9.11 -18.85
N PRO A 328 33.30 -9.48 -18.06
CA PRO A 328 32.82 -8.65 -16.97
C PRO A 328 33.80 -8.65 -15.79
N SER A 329 33.63 -7.66 -14.92
CA SER A 329 34.22 -7.70 -13.57
C SER A 329 33.12 -7.69 -12.50
N PHE A 330 33.00 -8.78 -11.76
CA PHE A 330 32.04 -8.95 -10.68
C PHE A 330 32.78 -8.96 -9.34
N ALA A 331 32.43 -8.05 -8.44
CA ALA A 331 33.10 -7.89 -7.16
C ALA A 331 32.10 -7.85 -6.00
N ASN A 332 32.47 -8.41 -4.84
CA ASN A 332 31.66 -8.35 -3.62
C ASN A 332 30.25 -8.91 -3.85
N PHE A 333 30.14 -10.23 -3.95
CA PHE A 333 28.88 -10.91 -4.24
C PHE A 333 28.59 -12.03 -3.23
N THR A 334 27.30 -12.25 -2.95
CA THR A 334 26.82 -13.34 -2.11
C THR A 334 25.70 -14.06 -2.87
N PHE A 335 25.92 -15.31 -3.26
CA PHE A 335 24.92 -16.16 -3.91
C PHE A 335 24.52 -17.30 -2.97
N VAL A 336 23.22 -17.43 -2.73
CA VAL A 336 22.63 -18.43 -1.82
C VAL A 336 21.63 -19.28 -2.61
N GLY A 337 21.99 -20.55 -2.81
CA GLY A 337 21.21 -21.53 -3.55
C GLY A 337 19.99 -22.04 -2.80
N GLY A 338 18.99 -22.47 -3.57
CA GLY A 338 17.74 -23.06 -3.09
C GLY A 338 17.81 -24.59 -3.01
N ALA A 339 16.75 -25.22 -2.50
CA ALA A 339 16.63 -26.69 -2.55
C ALA A 339 16.31 -27.23 -3.96
N SER A 340 15.96 -26.35 -4.91
CA SER A 340 15.88 -26.64 -6.35
C SER A 340 17.08 -26.09 -7.13
N GLY A 341 17.96 -25.30 -6.51
CA GLY A 341 19.05 -24.60 -7.20
C GLY A 341 20.15 -25.54 -7.67
N ASP A 342 20.53 -25.43 -8.93
CA ASP A 342 21.50 -26.32 -9.57
C ASP A 342 22.94 -25.90 -9.23
N THR A 343 23.54 -25.00 -10.01
CA THR A 343 24.94 -24.59 -9.88
C THR A 343 25.09 -23.11 -9.47
N GLY A 344 26.04 -22.81 -8.58
CA GLY A 344 26.23 -21.47 -8.05
C GLY A 344 26.72 -20.43 -9.06
N MET A 345 27.64 -20.83 -9.94
CA MET A 345 28.16 -20.02 -11.05
C MET A 345 28.56 -20.93 -12.21
N VAL A 346 28.05 -20.69 -13.41
CA VAL A 346 28.50 -21.34 -14.65
C VAL A 346 29.12 -20.29 -15.54
N VAL A 347 30.37 -20.51 -15.99
CA VAL A 347 31.03 -19.62 -16.96
C VAL A 347 31.53 -20.45 -18.13
N ARG A 348 30.98 -20.23 -19.33
CA ARG A 348 31.16 -21.13 -20.48
C ARG A 348 31.31 -20.35 -21.79
N GLU A 349 31.21 -21.06 -22.93
CA GLU A 349 31.20 -20.50 -24.28
C GLU A 349 32.37 -19.56 -24.68
N GLY A 350 33.51 -19.64 -23.99
CA GLY A 350 34.66 -18.77 -24.24
C GLY A 350 34.61 -17.41 -23.52
N SER A 351 33.82 -17.29 -22.46
CA SER A 351 33.84 -16.14 -21.56
C SER A 351 35.22 -15.90 -20.94
N ALA A 352 35.61 -14.62 -20.87
CA ALA A 352 36.65 -14.13 -19.97
C ALA A 352 35.97 -13.47 -18.76
N GLY A 353 36.74 -12.97 -17.78
CA GLY A 353 36.17 -12.19 -16.70
C GLY A 353 37.03 -12.15 -15.43
N ARG A 354 36.55 -11.37 -14.47
CA ARG A 354 37.16 -11.25 -13.14
C ARG A 354 36.11 -11.32 -12.05
N PHE A 355 36.12 -12.40 -11.29
CA PHE A 355 35.23 -12.63 -10.15
C PHE A 355 36.03 -12.51 -8.85
N CYS A 356 35.65 -11.57 -7.99
CA CYS A 356 36.41 -11.19 -6.79
C CYS A 356 35.52 -11.03 -5.55
N ASN A 357 36.04 -11.41 -4.39
CA ASN A 357 35.40 -11.16 -3.08
C ASN A 357 34.00 -11.80 -2.98
N GLY A 358 33.86 -13.06 -3.39
CA GLY A 358 32.59 -13.77 -3.50
C GLY A 358 32.28 -14.71 -2.33
N ILE A 359 30.99 -15.00 -2.12
CA ILE A 359 30.48 -16.08 -1.29
C ILE A 359 29.45 -16.83 -2.13
N VAL A 360 29.57 -18.15 -2.28
CA VAL A 360 28.64 -18.98 -3.04
C VAL A 360 28.31 -20.23 -2.22
N VAL A 361 27.07 -20.36 -1.77
CA VAL A 361 26.67 -21.40 -0.79
C VAL A 361 25.29 -21.98 -1.10
N GLY A 362 25.03 -23.22 -0.68
CA GLY A 362 23.70 -23.84 -0.69
C GLY A 362 23.20 -24.39 -2.03
N PHE A 363 24.00 -24.36 -3.10
CA PHE A 363 23.65 -24.96 -4.40
C PHE A 363 23.75 -26.50 -4.36
N GLN A 364 22.87 -27.19 -5.10
CA GLN A 364 22.65 -28.64 -4.97
C GLN A 364 23.50 -29.49 -5.93
N ASP A 365 23.96 -28.94 -7.04
CA ASP A 365 24.96 -29.58 -7.90
C ASP A 365 26.35 -29.06 -7.53
N ALA A 366 26.81 -27.97 -8.16
CA ALA A 366 28.14 -27.39 -7.91
C ALA A 366 28.11 -25.95 -7.36
N GLY A 367 29.19 -25.53 -6.69
CA GLY A 367 29.43 -24.12 -6.34
C GLY A 367 29.92 -23.29 -7.52
N ILE A 368 30.71 -23.89 -8.42
CA ILE A 368 31.16 -23.29 -9.68
C ILE A 368 31.45 -24.37 -10.72
N ASP A 369 31.09 -24.09 -11.97
CA ASP A 369 31.50 -24.81 -13.18
C ASP A 369 32.15 -23.85 -14.21
N VAL A 370 33.12 -24.37 -14.97
CA VAL A 370 33.75 -23.68 -16.10
C VAL A 370 33.86 -24.62 -17.29
N ASP A 371 32.78 -24.69 -18.08
CA ASP A 371 32.67 -25.55 -19.25
C ASP A 371 33.38 -24.97 -20.50
N GLN A 372 33.76 -25.89 -21.37
CA GLN A 372 34.33 -25.73 -22.71
C GLN A 372 35.78 -25.27 -22.74
N GLN A 373 36.57 -25.98 -23.57
CA GLN A 373 37.98 -25.69 -23.84
C GLN A 373 38.24 -24.21 -24.20
N ALA A 374 37.31 -23.52 -24.86
CA ALA A 374 37.47 -22.11 -25.21
C ALA A 374 37.49 -21.19 -23.97
N THR A 375 36.74 -21.53 -22.93
CA THR A 375 36.67 -20.79 -21.66
C THR A 375 37.90 -21.13 -20.80
N ILE A 376 38.28 -22.41 -20.77
CA ILE A 376 39.50 -22.91 -20.12
C ILE A 376 40.78 -22.30 -20.72
N ASP A 377 40.78 -22.01 -22.03
CA ASP A 377 41.87 -21.28 -22.67
C ASP A 377 42.00 -19.84 -22.10
N GLU A 378 40.88 -19.18 -21.78
CA GLU A 378 40.88 -17.86 -21.11
C GLU A 378 41.33 -17.97 -19.64
N VAL A 379 40.95 -19.03 -18.92
CA VAL A 379 41.48 -19.35 -17.57
C VAL A 379 43.00 -19.53 -17.61
N THR A 380 43.50 -20.27 -18.61
CA THR A 380 44.92 -20.58 -18.81
C THR A 380 45.72 -19.36 -19.27
N ALA A 381 45.10 -18.46 -20.03
CA ALA A 381 45.66 -17.17 -20.42
C ALA A 381 45.72 -16.16 -19.26
N GLY A 382 44.92 -16.36 -18.20
CA GLY A 382 44.73 -15.40 -17.12
C GLY A 382 43.76 -14.27 -17.45
N ASN A 383 42.89 -14.49 -18.44
CA ASN A 383 41.81 -13.58 -18.84
C ASN A 383 40.50 -13.90 -18.11
N LEU A 384 40.28 -15.16 -17.71
CA LEU A 384 39.25 -15.55 -16.73
C LEU A 384 39.92 -15.82 -15.38
N THR A 385 39.47 -15.11 -14.33
CA THR A 385 40.10 -15.12 -13.01
C THR A 385 39.08 -15.15 -11.88
N PHE A 386 39.37 -15.98 -10.87
CA PHE A 386 38.60 -16.15 -9.64
C PHE A 386 39.55 -15.92 -8.47
N ASP A 387 39.23 -14.97 -7.60
CA ASP A 387 40.03 -14.58 -6.44
C ASP A 387 39.14 -14.29 -5.23
N SER A 388 39.53 -14.76 -4.04
CA SER A 388 38.86 -14.39 -2.78
C SER A 388 37.39 -14.83 -2.73
N ILE A 389 37.15 -16.14 -2.89
CA ILE A 389 35.80 -16.72 -2.92
C ILE A 389 35.68 -17.81 -1.85
N PHE A 390 34.55 -17.81 -1.14
CA PHE A 390 34.16 -18.86 -0.20
C PHE A 390 33.08 -19.76 -0.80
N PHE A 391 33.23 -21.08 -0.69
CA PHE A 391 32.29 -22.09 -1.18
C PHE A 391 31.81 -23.05 -0.07
N ASP A 392 30.48 -23.24 0.02
CA ASP A 392 29.82 -24.27 0.85
C ASP A 392 28.56 -24.83 0.15
N ASN A 393 28.78 -25.74 -0.77
CA ASN A 393 27.75 -26.32 -1.66
C ASN A 393 27.82 -27.86 -1.61
N ASN A 394 26.90 -28.54 -2.29
CA ASN A 394 26.86 -30.01 -2.28
C ASN A 394 28.11 -30.64 -2.92
N ASP A 395 28.50 -30.18 -4.11
CA ASP A 395 29.91 -30.09 -4.52
C ASP A 395 30.29 -28.60 -4.66
N ASN A 396 31.55 -28.25 -4.44
CA ASN A 396 32.01 -26.85 -4.54
C ASN A 396 32.54 -26.50 -5.92
N VAL A 397 33.06 -27.46 -6.67
CA VAL A 397 33.69 -27.24 -7.99
C VAL A 397 33.39 -28.45 -8.87
N GLU A 398 32.56 -28.26 -9.90
CA GLU A 398 32.37 -29.33 -10.88
C GLU A 398 33.70 -29.57 -11.63
N SER A 399 34.04 -30.84 -11.85
CA SER A 399 35.31 -31.17 -12.48
C SER A 399 35.35 -32.53 -13.15
N GLY A 400 35.88 -32.53 -14.37
CA GLY A 400 36.12 -33.75 -15.14
C GLY A 400 34.96 -34.17 -16.04
N ASP A 401 34.12 -33.22 -16.46
CA ASP A 401 33.11 -33.48 -17.48
C ASP A 401 33.76 -33.95 -18.81
N SER A 402 32.97 -34.63 -19.62
CA SER A 402 33.38 -35.82 -20.40
C SER A 402 34.21 -35.59 -21.68
N GLY A 403 35.25 -34.77 -21.59
CA GLY A 403 36.26 -34.56 -22.63
C GLY A 403 37.47 -33.75 -22.18
N GLU A 404 37.44 -33.16 -20.99
CA GLU A 404 38.40 -32.12 -20.61
C GLU A 404 39.69 -32.67 -20.00
N THR A 405 40.77 -31.88 -20.07
CA THR A 405 42.10 -32.27 -19.54
C THR A 405 42.71 -31.24 -18.60
N PHE A 406 41.98 -30.17 -18.32
CA PHE A 406 42.34 -29.14 -17.36
C PHE A 406 41.72 -29.47 -16.00
N ASP A 407 42.52 -29.40 -14.95
CA ASP A 407 42.11 -29.69 -13.59
C ASP A 407 41.73 -28.37 -12.90
N PHE A 408 40.46 -27.97 -13.07
CA PHE A 408 39.96 -26.69 -12.56
C PHE A 408 39.91 -26.66 -11.02
N GLU A 409 39.58 -27.79 -10.39
CA GLU A 409 39.63 -27.93 -8.93
C GLU A 409 41.07 -27.68 -8.40
N ALA A 410 42.10 -28.28 -9.04
CA ALA A 410 43.49 -28.00 -8.67
C ALA A 410 43.93 -26.56 -9.00
N TYR A 411 43.38 -25.93 -10.04
CA TYR A 411 43.62 -24.50 -10.34
C TYR A 411 43.07 -23.61 -9.23
N LEU A 412 41.84 -23.83 -8.77
CA LEU A 412 41.24 -23.09 -7.66
C LEU A 412 41.97 -23.37 -6.34
N ASN A 413 42.16 -24.65 -5.99
CA ASN A 413 42.86 -25.09 -4.77
C ASN A 413 44.34 -24.65 -4.69
N SER A 414 44.95 -24.19 -5.80
CA SER A 414 46.29 -23.60 -5.78
C SER A 414 46.34 -22.18 -5.18
N ARG A 415 45.19 -21.52 -5.01
CA ARG A 415 45.05 -20.16 -4.48
C ARG A 415 44.72 -20.17 -2.99
N SER A 416 45.49 -19.43 -2.19
CA SER A 416 45.29 -19.38 -0.73
C SER A 416 44.07 -18.57 -0.26
N ASN A 417 43.42 -17.87 -1.17
CA ASN A 417 42.21 -17.05 -0.96
C ASN A 417 40.96 -17.67 -1.60
N ILE A 418 41.03 -18.86 -2.20
CA ILE A 418 39.83 -19.66 -2.48
C ILE A 418 39.67 -20.63 -1.32
N VAL A 419 38.50 -20.62 -0.68
CA VAL A 419 38.24 -21.38 0.55
C VAL A 419 36.98 -22.23 0.37
N GLN A 420 37.12 -23.52 0.64
CA GLN A 420 36.01 -24.46 0.72
C GLN A 420 35.80 -24.90 2.17
N GLY A 421 34.56 -24.93 2.64
CA GLY A 421 34.22 -25.44 3.97
C GLY A 421 32.85 -24.95 4.45
N ASN A 422 32.44 -25.36 5.65
CA ASN A 422 31.14 -24.97 6.18
C ASN A 422 31.05 -23.45 6.35
N ASN A 423 30.02 -22.83 5.78
CA ASN A 423 29.75 -21.41 5.93
C ASN A 423 29.32 -21.07 7.37
N SER A 424 29.37 -19.79 7.68
CA SER A 424 28.94 -19.25 8.97
C SER A 424 28.06 -18.00 8.83
N LEU A 425 27.37 -17.86 7.69
CA LEU A 425 26.56 -16.69 7.38
C LEU A 425 25.56 -16.37 8.50
N VAL A 426 25.48 -15.08 8.81
CA VAL A 426 24.53 -14.51 9.76
C VAL A 426 23.32 -14.03 8.97
N ASP A 427 22.12 -14.29 9.49
CA ASP A 427 20.85 -13.91 8.87
C ASP A 427 20.74 -14.34 7.39
N GLY A 428 21.35 -15.49 7.05
CA GLY A 428 21.33 -16.12 5.72
C GLY A 428 22.30 -15.54 4.69
N VAL A 429 22.75 -14.28 4.81
CA VAL A 429 23.51 -13.58 3.76
C VAL A 429 24.69 -12.72 4.24
N LEU A 430 24.76 -12.39 5.54
CA LEU A 430 25.80 -11.51 6.07
C LEU A 430 27.09 -12.32 6.39
N PRO A 431 28.29 -11.87 5.98
CA PRO A 431 29.54 -12.62 6.17
C PRO A 431 29.84 -12.94 7.65
N GLY A 432 29.92 -14.22 7.98
CA GLY A 432 30.26 -14.70 9.32
C GLY A 432 31.77 -14.86 9.56
N ALA A 433 32.13 -15.55 10.63
CA ALA A 433 33.52 -15.70 11.06
C ALA A 433 34.40 -16.55 10.10
N ALA A 434 33.80 -17.44 9.30
CA ALA A 434 34.48 -18.24 8.28
C ALA A 434 34.73 -17.40 7.02
N GLU A 435 33.73 -16.66 6.56
CA GLU A 435 33.79 -15.79 5.38
C GLU A 435 34.76 -14.62 5.63
N GLN A 436 34.69 -14.00 6.82
CA GLN A 436 35.63 -12.96 7.27
C GLN A 436 37.09 -13.43 7.41
N ALA A 437 37.35 -14.74 7.41
CA ALA A 437 38.71 -15.28 7.44
C ALA A 437 39.36 -15.37 6.04
N VAL A 438 38.59 -15.18 4.96
CA VAL A 438 39.09 -15.17 3.58
C VAL A 438 39.78 -13.83 3.28
N GLY A 439 41.01 -13.88 2.78
CA GLY A 439 41.73 -12.68 2.35
C GLY A 439 41.15 -12.12 1.05
N THR A 440 40.94 -10.80 0.96
CA THR A 440 40.34 -10.13 -0.20
C THR A 440 41.30 -9.93 -1.39
N CYS A 441 40.72 -9.72 -2.57
CA CYS A 441 41.44 -9.31 -3.77
C CYS A 441 41.57 -7.78 -3.82
N ASP A 442 42.60 -7.28 -4.52
CA ASP A 442 42.83 -5.83 -4.68
C ASP A 442 41.96 -5.23 -5.78
N LEU A 443 41.01 -4.37 -5.40
CA LEU A 443 40.11 -3.67 -6.31
C LEU A 443 40.60 -2.23 -6.62
N SER A 444 41.62 -1.73 -5.91
CA SER A 444 42.05 -0.30 -5.95
C SER A 444 42.59 0.22 -7.28
N ASN A 445 42.74 -0.65 -8.28
CA ASN A 445 43.18 -0.30 -9.63
C ASN A 445 42.04 0.13 -10.57
N ASP A 446 40.77 -0.06 -10.17
CA ASP A 446 39.59 0.40 -10.90
C ASP A 446 38.77 1.35 -10.02
N VAL A 447 38.37 2.49 -10.57
CA VAL A 447 37.66 3.56 -9.81
C VAL A 447 36.17 3.29 -9.64
N PHE A 448 35.60 2.32 -10.36
CA PHE A 448 34.23 1.88 -10.15
C PHE A 448 34.08 1.12 -8.83
N PHE A 449 35.04 0.24 -8.51
CA PHE A 449 34.97 -0.59 -7.33
C PHE A 449 35.41 0.15 -6.06
N ASP A 450 34.61 0.03 -5.01
CA ASP A 450 35.05 0.35 -3.67
C ASP A 450 36.05 -0.72 -3.22
N ASN A 451 37.26 -0.30 -2.84
CA ASN A 451 38.29 -1.24 -2.41
C ASN A 451 38.11 -1.61 -0.93
N VAL A 452 37.31 -2.64 -0.68
CA VAL A 452 36.94 -3.13 0.65
C VAL A 452 37.83 -4.26 1.17
N SER A 453 37.75 -4.52 2.48
CA SER A 453 38.55 -5.55 3.19
C SER A 453 37.72 -6.76 3.64
N TYR A 454 36.61 -7.03 2.96
CA TYR A 454 35.75 -8.20 3.18
C TYR A 454 35.33 -8.86 1.86
N ILE A 455 34.90 -10.12 1.95
CA ILE A 455 34.20 -10.85 0.87
C ILE A 455 32.70 -10.84 1.11
N GLY A 456 31.90 -11.10 0.08
CA GLY A 456 30.45 -11.01 0.12
C GLY A 456 29.92 -9.63 -0.29
N ALA A 457 28.59 -9.56 -0.44
CA ALA A 457 27.86 -8.35 -0.81
C ALA A 457 27.67 -7.34 0.35
N PHE A 458 28.01 -7.71 1.59
CA PHE A 458 27.78 -6.90 2.80
C PHE A 458 29.07 -6.70 3.61
N ASP A 459 29.22 -5.53 4.23
CA ASP A 459 30.30 -5.28 5.18
C ASP A 459 30.07 -6.06 6.49
N PRO A 460 31.09 -6.71 7.07
CA PRO A 460 30.98 -7.45 8.34
C PRO A 460 30.47 -6.67 9.56
N THR A 461 30.32 -5.35 9.45
CA THR A 461 29.74 -4.48 10.49
C THR A 461 28.26 -4.14 10.25
N GLU A 462 27.72 -4.47 9.08
CA GLU A 462 26.30 -4.37 8.77
C GLU A 462 25.47 -5.41 9.53
N THR A 463 24.18 -5.12 9.70
CA THR A 463 23.19 -6.02 10.31
C THR A 463 21.92 -6.04 9.45
N LYS A 464 21.04 -7.03 9.65
CA LYS A 464 19.73 -7.08 8.94
C LYS A 464 18.92 -5.76 9.02
N ASP A 465 18.99 -5.09 10.18
CA ASP A 465 18.27 -3.83 10.46
C ASP A 465 19.01 -2.58 9.95
N SER A 466 20.26 -2.72 9.51
CA SER A 466 21.15 -1.61 9.14
C SER A 466 22.20 -2.09 8.12
N ASN A 467 21.76 -2.26 6.88
CA ASN A 467 22.61 -2.50 5.72
C ASN A 467 22.09 -1.73 4.49
N TRP A 468 22.85 -1.72 3.39
CA TRP A 468 22.49 -1.02 2.14
C TRP A 468 21.19 -1.48 1.48
N ALA A 469 20.70 -2.70 1.75
CA ALA A 469 19.47 -3.23 1.21
C ALA A 469 18.25 -3.00 2.13
N THR A 470 18.44 -2.60 3.40
CA THR A 470 17.33 -2.34 4.34
C THR A 470 16.45 -1.18 3.86
N GLY A 471 15.14 -1.30 4.04
CA GLY A 471 14.16 -0.21 3.86
C GLY A 471 13.58 -0.08 2.45
N TRP A 472 14.35 -0.42 1.41
CA TRP A 472 13.90 -0.30 0.01
C TRP A 472 13.73 -1.63 -0.73
N THR A 473 14.24 -2.73 -0.19
CA THR A 473 14.07 -4.06 -0.78
C THR A 473 12.85 -4.79 -0.23
N PHE A 474 12.36 -5.76 -0.99
CA PHE A 474 11.26 -6.65 -0.65
C PHE A 474 11.81 -8.04 -0.29
N GLY A 475 11.44 -8.60 0.86
CA GLY A 475 11.65 -10.02 1.19
C GLY A 475 13.09 -10.50 1.47
N ILE A 476 14.10 -9.63 1.61
CA ILE A 476 15.48 -10.04 1.97
C ILE A 476 15.66 -10.09 3.49
N PHE A 477 15.66 -8.91 4.11
CA PHE A 477 15.91 -8.68 5.53
C PHE A 477 14.63 -8.43 6.32
N GLU A 478 13.47 -8.74 5.72
CA GLU A 478 12.21 -8.89 6.45
C GLU A 478 12.23 -10.19 7.26
N ASP A 479 13.17 -10.21 8.19
CA ASP A 479 12.99 -10.94 9.42
C ASP A 479 11.73 -10.37 10.07
N VAL A 480 10.60 -11.11 9.97
CA VAL A 480 9.30 -10.83 10.63
C VAL A 480 9.42 -10.64 12.15
N THR A 481 10.63 -10.74 12.68
CA THR A 481 11.04 -10.47 14.05
C THR A 481 11.53 -9.05 14.31
N ASP A 482 11.72 -8.13 13.35
CA ASP A 482 12.15 -6.74 13.66
C ASP A 482 11.44 -5.62 12.90
N CYS A 483 11.20 -4.53 13.64
CA CYS A 483 10.23 -3.50 13.27
C CYS A 483 10.75 -2.50 12.24
N PRO A 484 9.92 -2.01 11.30
CA PRO A 484 10.36 -1.11 10.22
C PRO A 484 11.02 0.17 10.72
N ALA A 485 11.95 0.70 9.92
CA ALA A 485 12.61 1.97 10.17
C ALA A 485 11.57 3.10 10.38
N GLY A 486 11.80 3.96 11.38
CA GLY A 486 10.83 4.96 11.83
C GLY A 486 9.84 4.46 12.88
N THR A 487 9.88 3.18 13.26
CA THR A 487 9.11 2.61 14.39
C THR A 487 10.03 2.04 15.48
N LEU A 488 9.50 1.79 16.68
CA LEU A 488 10.25 1.27 17.82
C LEU A 488 9.86 -0.18 18.16
N SER A 489 10.85 -1.07 18.05
CA SER A 489 10.78 -2.49 18.39
C SER A 489 10.29 -2.73 19.83
N THR A 490 9.29 -3.61 20.01
CA THR A 490 8.80 -4.02 21.36
C THR A 490 9.07 -5.50 21.66
N THR A 491 8.83 -5.90 22.90
CA THR A 491 8.82 -7.30 23.34
C THR A 491 7.48 -8.01 23.12
N ASP A 492 6.43 -7.28 22.71
CA ASP A 492 5.08 -7.82 22.61
C ASP A 492 4.86 -8.46 21.24
N VAL A 493 4.14 -9.59 21.23
CA VAL A 493 3.76 -10.35 20.03
C VAL A 493 2.28 -10.69 20.13
N VAL A 494 1.54 -10.52 19.03
CA VAL A 494 0.12 -10.83 18.93
C VAL A 494 -0.15 -11.58 17.62
N ASN A 495 -0.88 -12.70 17.70
CA ASN A 495 -1.18 -13.56 16.54
C ASN A 495 0.05 -13.96 15.70
N GLY A 496 1.22 -14.09 16.33
CA GLY A 496 2.49 -14.40 15.68
C GLY A 496 3.24 -13.21 15.09
N LYS A 497 2.63 -12.03 15.02
CA LYS A 497 3.25 -10.77 14.56
C LYS A 497 3.85 -10.00 15.73
N LYS A 498 5.03 -9.42 15.55
CA LYS A 498 5.64 -8.50 16.53
C LYS A 498 4.90 -7.16 16.55
N ILE A 499 4.85 -6.53 17.72
CA ILE A 499 4.27 -5.20 17.89
C ILE A 499 5.36 -4.14 17.75
N CYS A 500 5.08 -3.11 16.94
CA CYS A 500 5.97 -1.98 16.65
C CYS A 500 5.32 -0.67 17.12
N SER A 501 6.08 0.18 17.82
CA SER A 501 5.55 1.43 18.37
C SER A 501 5.78 2.59 17.41
N VAL A 502 4.77 3.42 17.22
CA VAL A 502 4.83 4.68 16.46
C VAL A 502 4.55 5.81 17.45
N THR A 503 5.43 6.81 17.51
CA THR A 503 5.44 7.79 18.60
C THR A 503 5.85 9.17 18.11
N GLY A 504 5.18 10.24 18.55
CA GLY A 504 5.56 11.62 18.23
C GLY A 504 5.43 11.96 16.74
N ASN A 505 6.36 12.74 16.20
CA ASN A 505 6.26 13.30 14.85
C ASN A 505 7.00 12.44 13.81
N ILE A 506 6.28 11.98 12.79
CA ILE A 506 6.79 11.29 11.61
C ILE A 506 7.23 12.36 10.59
N THR A 507 8.51 12.73 10.59
CA THR A 507 9.05 13.84 9.77
C THR A 507 9.60 13.42 8.40
N SER A 508 9.27 12.21 7.96
CA SER A 508 9.65 11.62 6.67
C SER A 508 8.66 10.52 6.32
N ASN A 509 8.54 10.16 5.05
CA ASN A 509 7.64 9.07 4.64
C ASN A 509 7.90 7.80 5.45
N LEU A 510 6.81 7.17 5.90
CA LEU A 510 6.80 5.95 6.71
C LEU A 510 5.80 4.97 6.11
N ARG A 511 6.22 3.72 5.93
CA ARG A 511 5.36 2.63 5.48
C ARG A 511 5.13 1.63 6.60
N LEU A 512 3.85 1.37 6.91
CA LEU A 512 3.41 0.36 7.85
C LEU A 512 2.92 -0.85 7.03
N ASN A 513 3.69 -1.92 7.04
CA ASN A 513 3.40 -3.12 6.25
C ASN A 513 2.64 -4.18 7.07
N SER A 514 2.01 -5.13 6.38
CA SER A 514 1.13 -6.10 7.06
C SER A 514 1.86 -7.18 7.87
N ASN A 515 3.20 -7.20 7.93
CA ASN A 515 3.96 -8.20 8.68
C ASN A 515 3.89 -7.97 10.21
N PHE A 516 3.65 -6.73 10.61
CA PHE A 516 3.62 -6.30 12.01
C PHE A 516 2.21 -5.87 12.46
N VAL A 517 2.08 -5.61 13.75
CA VAL A 517 0.95 -4.84 14.31
C VAL A 517 1.53 -3.58 14.94
N TYR A 518 0.96 -2.43 14.66
CA TYR A 518 1.50 -1.15 15.10
C TYR A 518 0.70 -0.63 16.29
N LYS A 519 1.38 -0.13 17.32
CA LYS A 519 0.74 0.64 18.38
C LYS A 519 1.12 2.10 18.27
N LEU A 520 0.16 2.99 18.45
CA LEU A 520 0.40 4.39 18.75
C LEU A 520 0.76 4.51 20.23
N GLU A 521 1.68 5.39 20.60
CA GLU A 521 1.91 5.78 22.00
C GLU A 521 1.92 7.31 22.12
N GLY A 522 0.94 7.85 22.84
CA GLY A 522 0.58 9.25 22.85
C GLY A 522 -0.03 9.72 21.53
N ALA A 523 -0.09 11.05 21.39
CA ALA A 523 -0.41 11.71 20.14
C ALA A 523 0.70 11.47 19.09
N VAL A 524 0.34 10.87 17.96
CA VAL A 524 1.25 10.65 16.83
C VAL A 524 0.89 11.62 15.70
N PHE A 525 1.87 12.38 15.22
CA PHE A 525 1.68 13.38 14.17
C PHE A 525 2.38 12.95 12.87
N VAL A 526 1.64 12.81 11.78
CA VAL A 526 2.21 12.70 10.43
C VAL A 526 2.65 14.10 10.01
N GLY A 527 3.96 14.30 9.95
CA GLY A 527 4.61 15.57 9.63
C GLY A 527 4.67 16.61 10.76
N VAL A 528 4.96 17.84 10.34
CA VAL A 528 4.93 19.07 11.14
C VAL A 528 4.19 20.10 10.29
N ASP A 529 3.11 20.66 10.86
CA ASP A 529 2.17 21.59 10.19
C ASP A 529 2.84 22.60 9.26
N ALA A 530 2.52 22.50 7.96
CA ALA A 530 3.01 23.41 6.94
C ALA A 530 2.19 24.70 6.82
N GLY A 531 1.07 24.84 7.53
CA GLY A 531 0.24 26.05 7.52
C GLY A 531 -0.85 26.07 6.45
N ALA A 532 -1.73 27.06 6.56
CA ALA A 532 -2.91 27.27 5.72
C ALA A 532 -2.63 27.62 4.25
N ASP A 533 -1.41 28.05 3.91
CA ASP A 533 -1.01 28.44 2.54
C ASP A 533 0.02 27.45 1.97
N PRO A 534 -0.34 26.59 1.00
CA PRO A 534 0.61 25.66 0.39
C PRO A 534 1.70 26.38 -0.44
N ALA A 535 1.48 27.65 -0.85
CA ALA A 535 2.49 28.44 -1.55
C ALA A 535 3.50 29.13 -0.63
N ASN A 536 3.20 29.24 0.68
CA ASN A 536 4.07 29.88 1.68
C ASN A 536 4.14 29.04 2.97
N PRO A 537 4.71 27.83 2.93
CA PRO A 537 4.72 26.92 4.08
C PRO A 537 5.52 27.47 5.27
N ILE A 538 5.10 27.09 6.48
CA ILE A 538 5.71 27.51 7.74
C ILE A 538 7.19 27.07 7.80
N ALA A 539 8.06 27.97 8.25
CA ALA A 539 9.49 27.68 8.39
C ALA A 539 9.75 26.61 9.46
N GLY A 540 10.34 25.48 9.06
CA GLY A 540 10.55 24.31 9.93
C GLY A 540 9.46 23.25 9.86
N ALA A 541 8.45 23.44 9.00
CA ALA A 541 7.49 22.40 8.64
C ALA A 541 8.16 21.20 7.93
N SER A 542 7.47 20.07 7.95
CA SER A 542 7.91 18.81 7.37
C SER A 542 6.67 18.06 6.89
N ALA A 543 6.51 17.94 5.58
CA ALA A 543 5.51 17.06 4.98
C ALA A 543 6.00 15.61 5.06
N ALA A 544 5.10 14.69 5.39
CA ALA A 544 5.35 13.25 5.35
C ALA A 544 4.13 12.50 4.81
N ILE A 545 4.38 11.35 4.19
CA ILE A 545 3.33 10.41 3.78
C ILE A 545 3.39 9.19 4.70
N LEU A 546 2.30 8.90 5.40
CA LEU A 546 2.10 7.65 6.13
C LEU A 546 1.35 6.66 5.24
N THR A 547 2.05 5.72 4.64
CA THR A 547 1.45 4.64 3.85
C THR A 547 1.18 3.42 4.74
N ILE A 548 -0.03 2.86 4.65
CA ILE A 548 -0.46 1.70 5.45
C ILE A 548 -1.00 0.63 4.52
N ASP A 549 -0.33 -0.51 4.48
CA ASP A 549 -0.62 -1.59 3.52
C ASP A 549 -1.89 -2.37 3.91
N ALA A 550 -2.55 -2.96 2.90
CA ALA A 550 -3.74 -3.79 3.07
C ALA A 550 -3.57 -4.88 4.14
N GLY A 551 -4.50 -4.96 5.10
CA GLY A 551 -4.49 -5.94 6.19
C GLY A 551 -3.55 -5.61 7.35
N THR A 552 -3.04 -4.38 7.40
CA THR A 552 -2.29 -3.86 8.54
C THR A 552 -3.24 -3.45 9.68
N THR A 553 -2.81 -3.70 10.92
CA THR A 553 -3.53 -3.28 12.13
C THR A 553 -2.70 -2.24 12.88
N VAL A 554 -3.34 -1.11 13.21
CA VAL A 554 -2.81 -0.02 14.03
C VAL A 554 -3.71 0.11 15.25
N PHE A 555 -3.18 0.31 16.45
CA PHE A 555 -4.01 0.46 17.65
C PHE A 555 -3.50 1.47 18.66
N GLY A 556 -4.40 2.14 19.38
CA GLY A 556 -4.03 2.93 20.56
C GLY A 556 -3.60 2.03 21.72
N ALA A 557 -2.40 2.21 22.27
CA ALA A 557 -1.92 1.42 23.40
C ALA A 557 -2.67 1.73 24.71
N ALA A 558 -3.24 2.93 24.81
CA ALA A 558 -4.10 3.45 25.87
C ALA A 558 -5.18 4.41 25.29
N GLY A 559 -6.10 4.86 26.14
CA GLY A 559 -7.16 5.81 25.78
C GLY A 559 -6.64 7.14 25.22
N GLU A 560 -5.56 7.67 25.77
CA GLU A 560 -4.97 8.97 25.40
C GLU A 560 -4.20 8.96 24.05
N ASP A 561 -4.20 7.84 23.31
CA ASP A 561 -3.43 7.68 22.07
C ASP A 561 -4.29 7.91 20.82
N TYR A 562 -3.79 8.70 19.87
CA TYR A 562 -4.49 9.08 18.64
C TYR A 562 -3.52 9.43 17.51
N LEU A 563 -4.02 9.39 16.26
CA LEU A 563 -3.24 9.71 15.06
C LEU A 563 -3.74 11.01 14.44
N VAL A 564 -2.82 11.92 14.13
CA VAL A 564 -3.07 13.22 13.51
C VAL A 564 -2.31 13.32 12.19
N VAL A 565 -2.98 13.67 11.10
CA VAL A 565 -2.32 14.08 9.84
C VAL A 565 -2.25 15.62 9.82
N THR A 566 -1.04 16.18 9.78
CA THR A 566 -0.86 17.65 9.77
C THR A 566 -0.98 18.25 8.38
N ARG A 567 -1.35 19.55 8.26
CA ARG A 567 -1.53 20.20 6.96
C ARG A 567 -0.29 20.07 6.08
N GLY A 568 -0.47 19.53 4.88
CA GLY A 568 0.61 19.25 3.92
C GLY A 568 1.24 17.87 4.03
N SER A 569 0.83 17.07 5.01
CA SER A 569 1.14 15.63 5.09
C SER A 569 -0.02 14.81 4.55
N GLN A 570 0.20 13.52 4.31
CA GLN A 570 -0.81 12.61 3.79
C GLN A 570 -0.87 11.30 4.57
N ILE A 571 -2.05 10.70 4.63
CA ILE A 571 -2.23 9.29 4.99
C ILE A 571 -2.71 8.50 3.76
N ARG A 572 -2.13 7.33 3.50
CA ARG A 572 -2.56 6.42 2.44
C ARG A 572 -2.94 5.09 3.07
N SER A 573 -4.19 4.99 3.51
CA SER A 573 -4.74 3.80 4.16
C SER A 573 -5.31 2.87 3.08
N ASN A 574 -4.48 1.94 2.61
CA ASN A 574 -4.73 1.17 1.39
C ASN A 574 -5.33 -0.21 1.72
N GLY A 575 -6.50 -0.22 2.36
CA GLY A 575 -7.22 -1.46 2.64
C GLY A 575 -7.85 -2.07 1.39
N THR A 576 -8.27 -3.34 1.50
CA THR A 576 -9.14 -4.01 0.50
C THR A 576 -10.31 -4.74 1.16
N LYS A 577 -11.34 -5.13 0.39
CA LYS A 577 -12.50 -5.91 0.89
C LYS A 577 -12.12 -7.22 1.59
N THR A 578 -10.96 -7.80 1.28
CA THR A 578 -10.45 -9.03 1.92
C THR A 578 -9.37 -8.76 2.97
N ARG A 579 -8.72 -7.59 2.92
CA ARG A 579 -7.62 -7.18 3.78
C ARG A 579 -7.78 -5.69 4.17
N PRO A 580 -8.80 -5.32 4.96
CA PRO A 580 -9.02 -3.93 5.35
C PRO A 580 -7.90 -3.44 6.28
N VAL A 581 -7.56 -2.15 6.19
CA VAL A 581 -6.74 -1.51 7.23
C VAL A 581 -7.62 -1.33 8.46
N THR A 582 -7.09 -1.66 9.64
CA THR A 582 -7.84 -1.61 10.89
C THR A 582 -7.13 -0.74 11.93
N PHE A 583 -7.71 0.42 12.21
CA PHE A 583 -7.44 1.22 13.39
C PHE A 583 -8.38 0.78 14.52
N THR A 584 -7.82 0.45 15.69
CA THR A 584 -8.61 -0.13 16.78
C THR A 584 -7.96 0.11 18.14
N SER A 585 -8.46 -0.56 19.18
CA SER A 585 -7.93 -0.51 20.54
C SER A 585 -6.98 -1.66 20.87
N ARG A 586 -6.20 -1.49 21.95
CA ARG A 586 -5.47 -2.60 22.57
C ARG A 586 -6.39 -3.76 22.94
N ASP A 587 -7.59 -3.46 23.47
CA ASP A 587 -8.50 -4.49 23.96
C ASP A 587 -8.97 -5.42 22.82
N ASP A 588 -9.19 -4.90 21.62
CA ASP A 588 -9.57 -5.66 20.42
C ASP A 588 -8.40 -6.52 19.91
N VAL A 589 -7.21 -5.91 19.74
CA VAL A 589 -5.99 -6.60 19.29
C VAL A 589 -5.66 -7.82 20.15
N PHE A 590 -5.86 -7.73 21.47
CA PHE A 590 -5.61 -8.83 22.41
C PHE A 590 -6.84 -9.72 22.67
N GLY A 591 -7.95 -9.56 21.94
CA GLY A 591 -9.13 -10.43 22.00
C GLY A 591 -9.92 -10.32 23.31
N THR A 592 -9.88 -9.14 23.93
CA THR A 592 -10.52 -8.82 25.22
C THR A 592 -11.64 -7.79 25.13
N ALA A 593 -11.80 -7.11 23.98
CA ALA A 593 -12.89 -6.17 23.76
C ALA A 593 -14.27 -6.86 23.75
N ASP A 594 -15.26 -6.23 24.39
CA ASP A 594 -16.67 -6.52 24.14
C ASP A 594 -17.10 -5.76 22.88
N LEU A 595 -16.97 -6.43 21.73
CA LEU A 595 -17.26 -5.86 20.41
C LEU A 595 -18.66 -5.21 20.33
N ALA A 596 -19.63 -5.60 21.17
CA ALA A 596 -20.97 -5.01 21.17
C ALA A 596 -21.05 -3.66 21.90
N ASN A 597 -20.29 -3.47 22.98
CA ASN A 597 -20.55 -2.41 23.97
C ASN A 597 -19.33 -1.54 24.32
N ASP A 598 -18.10 -2.02 24.06
CA ASP A 598 -16.89 -1.25 24.33
C ASP A 598 -16.81 -0.03 23.40
N ARG A 599 -16.41 1.11 23.97
CA ARG A 599 -16.21 2.43 23.34
C ARG A 599 -15.11 3.17 24.12
N ALA A 600 -14.64 4.32 23.65
CA ALA A 600 -13.65 5.16 24.37
C ALA A 600 -12.36 4.41 24.77
N LYS A 601 -11.80 3.58 23.87
CA LYS A 601 -10.61 2.78 24.16
C LYS A 601 -9.30 3.37 23.63
N TRP A 602 -9.40 4.35 22.73
CA TRP A 602 -8.32 5.19 22.20
C TRP A 602 -8.96 6.45 21.59
N GLY A 603 -8.18 7.47 21.23
CA GLY A 603 -8.73 8.77 20.81
C GLY A 603 -9.43 8.72 19.44
N GLY A 604 -8.73 8.29 18.39
CA GLY A 604 -9.28 8.24 17.02
C GLY A 604 -8.30 8.73 15.95
N LEU A 605 -8.84 9.06 14.78
CA LEU A 605 -8.10 9.60 13.64
C LEU A 605 -8.50 11.06 13.35
N VAL A 606 -7.52 11.96 13.31
CA VAL A 606 -7.73 13.38 12.98
C VAL A 606 -6.96 13.74 11.72
N ILE A 607 -7.58 14.43 10.77
CA ILE A 607 -6.97 14.85 9.51
C ILE A 607 -7.12 16.37 9.36
N ASN A 608 -6.01 17.10 9.45
CA ASN A 608 -5.98 18.56 9.35
C ASN A 608 -5.59 18.99 7.92
N GLY A 609 -6.57 19.47 7.15
CA GLY A 609 -6.37 20.03 5.81
C GLY A 609 -6.35 21.56 5.77
N ARG A 610 -6.20 22.09 4.56
CA ARG A 610 -6.18 23.54 4.23
C ARG A 610 -7.46 24.07 3.58
N ALA A 611 -8.52 23.28 3.55
CA ALA A 611 -9.77 23.67 2.90
C ALA A 611 -10.53 24.74 3.69
N PRO A 612 -11.47 25.46 3.04
CA PRO A 612 -12.23 26.54 3.66
C PRO A 612 -12.99 26.15 4.93
N ILE A 613 -12.76 26.89 6.02
CA ILE A 613 -13.57 26.84 7.25
C ILE A 613 -14.17 28.21 7.55
N ASN A 614 -15.18 28.28 8.41
CA ASN A 614 -15.85 29.51 8.80
C ASN A 614 -15.53 29.97 10.23
N ASP A 615 -15.07 29.09 11.12
CA ASP A 615 -14.62 29.45 12.47
C ASP A 615 -13.13 29.79 12.44
N CYS A 616 -12.78 31.02 12.82
CA CYS A 616 -11.42 31.55 12.68
C CYS A 616 -10.89 31.96 14.06
N ILE A 617 -9.71 31.49 14.43
CA ILE A 617 -9.05 31.86 15.69
C ILE A 617 -8.73 33.37 15.75
N ASP A 618 -8.39 33.98 14.62
CA ASP A 618 -8.42 35.43 14.43
C ASP A 618 -9.84 35.87 14.06
N GLY A 619 -10.55 36.46 15.03
CA GLY A 619 -11.89 37.02 14.83
C GLY A 619 -11.97 38.20 13.84
N THR A 620 -10.85 38.65 13.26
CA THR A 620 -10.80 39.61 12.14
C THR A 620 -10.62 38.94 10.77
N ALA A 621 -10.32 37.65 10.72
CA ALA A 621 -10.23 36.89 9.48
C ALA A 621 -11.62 36.60 8.86
N THR A 622 -11.64 36.52 7.54
CA THR A 622 -12.83 36.12 6.77
C THR A 622 -12.77 34.62 6.54
N GLY A 623 -13.89 33.90 6.74
CA GLY A 623 -13.99 32.47 6.47
C GLY A 623 -13.63 32.13 5.03
N GLY A 624 -13.04 30.95 4.83
CA GLY A 624 -12.53 30.48 3.54
C GLY A 624 -11.34 31.28 2.98
N THR A 625 -10.59 31.96 3.85
CA THR A 625 -9.31 32.60 3.47
C THR A 625 -8.16 31.95 4.24
N ILE A 626 -6.93 32.11 3.74
CA ILE A 626 -5.69 31.63 4.39
C ILE A 626 -5.57 32.09 5.86
N GLY A 627 -6.16 33.24 6.23
CA GLY A 627 -6.17 33.74 7.61
C GLY A 627 -7.22 33.11 8.52
N CYS A 628 -8.13 32.29 7.99
CA CYS A 628 -9.12 31.56 8.78
C CYS A 628 -8.64 30.13 9.02
N GLU A 629 -7.98 29.96 10.16
CA GLU A 629 -7.58 28.67 10.72
C GLU A 629 -8.09 28.55 12.16
N LYS A 630 -8.20 27.33 12.66
CA LYS A 630 -8.69 26.99 14.00
C LYS A 630 -7.81 25.91 14.61
N SER A 631 -7.74 25.86 15.95
CA SER A 631 -7.14 24.72 16.65
C SER A 631 -8.15 23.58 16.65
N GLY A 632 -7.75 22.42 16.17
CA GLY A 632 -8.49 21.19 16.33
C GLY A 632 -8.43 20.67 17.76
N GLU A 633 -9.39 19.80 18.04
CA GLU A 633 -9.63 19.17 19.33
C GLU A 633 -8.53 18.19 19.73
N GLY A 634 -8.46 17.87 21.01
CA GLY A 634 -7.38 17.04 21.56
C GLY A 634 -6.01 17.67 21.33
N SER A 635 -5.93 18.98 21.07
CA SER A 635 -4.71 19.66 20.59
C SER A 635 -4.10 19.04 19.32
N SER A 636 -4.93 18.62 18.34
CA SER A 636 -4.48 18.10 17.04
C SER A 636 -3.65 19.11 16.21
N GLY A 637 -3.61 20.38 16.61
CA GLY A 637 -2.90 21.44 15.91
C GLY A 637 -3.84 22.33 15.11
N LEU A 638 -3.31 23.07 14.14
CA LEU A 638 -4.11 24.01 13.35
C LEU A 638 -4.63 23.35 12.06
N PHE A 639 -5.86 23.70 11.69
CA PHE A 639 -6.51 23.29 10.45
C PHE A 639 -7.20 24.48 9.76
N GLY A 640 -7.57 24.29 8.50
CA GLY A 640 -8.26 25.27 7.67
C GLY A 640 -7.33 26.15 6.83
N GLY A 641 -7.95 26.85 5.88
CA GLY A 641 -7.30 27.75 4.93
C GLY A 641 -8.21 28.18 3.78
N ALA A 642 -7.70 28.16 2.55
CA ALA A 642 -8.43 28.53 1.34
C ALA A 642 -8.36 27.50 0.20
N THR A 643 -7.70 26.35 0.40
CA THR A 643 -7.39 25.36 -0.64
C THR A 643 -8.46 24.27 -0.64
N ALA A 644 -9.56 24.50 -1.37
CA ALA A 644 -10.69 23.56 -1.43
C ALA A 644 -10.33 22.19 -2.03
N ASP A 645 -9.22 22.12 -2.75
CA ASP A 645 -8.58 20.99 -3.41
C ASP A 645 -7.34 20.47 -2.65
N ASP A 646 -7.27 20.69 -1.33
CA ASP A 646 -6.17 20.18 -0.50
C ASP A 646 -6.24 18.64 -0.36
N ASN A 647 -5.17 17.96 -0.77
CA ASN A 647 -5.06 16.50 -0.76
C ASN A 647 -4.29 16.03 0.50
N SER A 648 -5.04 15.50 1.47
CA SER A 648 -4.55 14.85 2.71
C SER A 648 -4.37 13.33 2.56
N GLY A 649 -4.48 12.80 1.34
CA GLY A 649 -4.30 11.38 0.99
C GLY A 649 -5.60 10.62 0.74
N ASN A 650 -5.64 9.35 1.14
CA ASN A 650 -6.76 8.44 0.88
C ASN A 650 -7.06 7.51 2.07
N LEU A 651 -8.34 7.19 2.25
CA LEU A 651 -8.85 6.14 3.14
C LEU A 651 -9.68 5.15 2.31
N PHE A 652 -9.18 3.92 2.15
CA PHE A 652 -9.85 2.83 1.45
C PHE A 652 -9.99 1.59 2.34
N TYR A 653 -11.19 0.98 2.35
CA TYR A 653 -11.52 -0.21 3.17
C TYR A 653 -10.95 -0.10 4.60
N THR A 654 -11.19 1.05 5.22
CA THR A 654 -10.56 1.46 6.47
C THR A 654 -11.57 1.36 7.61
N LYS A 655 -11.20 0.60 8.64
CA LYS A 655 -11.98 0.51 9.89
C LYS A 655 -11.37 1.37 10.96
N VAL A 656 -12.21 2.08 11.70
CA VAL A 656 -11.90 2.74 12.97
C VAL A 656 -12.86 2.17 14.01
N LEU A 657 -12.31 1.43 14.98
CA LEU A 657 -13.12 0.69 15.96
C LEU A 657 -12.83 1.19 17.38
N PHE A 658 -13.87 1.37 18.19
CA PHE A 658 -13.79 1.59 19.64
C PHE A 658 -13.05 2.88 20.06
N ALA A 659 -13.08 3.91 19.22
CA ALA A 659 -12.42 5.19 19.44
C ALA A 659 -13.25 6.13 20.35
N GLY A 660 -12.85 7.40 20.42
CA GLY A 660 -13.49 8.46 21.21
C GLY A 660 -13.23 8.43 22.70
N ASN A 661 -11.98 8.17 23.10
CA ASN A 661 -11.62 8.41 24.49
C ASN A 661 -11.43 9.91 24.77
N LEU A 662 -12.05 10.40 25.85
CA LEU A 662 -11.85 11.73 26.43
C LEU A 662 -10.34 12.03 26.70
N ILE A 663 -9.77 13.01 25.98
CA ILE A 663 -8.32 13.32 26.00
C ILE A 663 -7.97 14.41 27.04
N ASN A 664 -8.90 15.30 27.36
CA ASN A 664 -8.78 16.27 28.46
C ASN A 664 -10.17 16.52 29.12
N ASN A 665 -10.39 17.56 29.94
CA ASN A 665 -11.72 17.69 30.59
C ASN A 665 -12.77 18.35 29.68
N GLU A 666 -12.39 18.70 28.46
CA GLU A 666 -13.14 19.54 27.53
C GLU A 666 -13.30 18.85 26.16
N ASP A 667 -12.28 18.11 25.69
CA ASP A 667 -12.26 17.44 24.38
C ASP A 667 -12.39 15.90 24.55
N GLU A 668 -13.54 15.37 24.13
CA GLU A 668 -13.66 13.98 23.63
C GLU A 668 -13.24 13.97 22.13
N LEU A 669 -13.12 12.81 21.49
CA LEU A 669 -12.62 12.75 20.11
C LEU A 669 -13.52 11.91 19.21
N ASN A 670 -13.64 12.32 17.97
CA ASN A 670 -14.43 11.60 16.98
C ASN A 670 -13.67 10.39 16.41
N GLY A 671 -14.42 9.42 15.90
CA GLY A 671 -13.84 8.25 15.23
C GLY A 671 -12.94 8.69 14.07
N ILE A 672 -13.49 9.54 13.19
CA ILE A 672 -12.69 10.33 12.25
C ILE A 672 -13.11 11.80 12.30
N ALA A 673 -12.18 12.69 12.65
CA ALA A 673 -12.36 14.14 12.53
C ALA A 673 -11.74 14.66 11.23
N PHE A 674 -12.58 15.10 10.29
CA PHE A 674 -12.18 15.76 9.05
C PHE A 674 -12.09 17.28 9.28
N GLN A 675 -10.91 17.74 9.71
CA GLN A 675 -10.66 19.11 10.09
C GLN A 675 -10.17 19.94 8.88
N GLY A 676 -11.09 20.62 8.20
CA GLY A 676 -10.77 21.46 7.03
C GLY A 676 -10.19 20.66 5.84
N VAL A 677 -10.67 19.45 5.60
CA VAL A 677 -10.11 18.54 4.57
C VAL A 677 -10.67 18.87 3.17
N GLY A 678 -9.80 18.86 2.15
CA GLY A 678 -10.14 19.22 0.77
C GLY A 678 -10.75 18.09 -0.06
N ASN A 679 -11.36 18.45 -1.19
CA ASN A 679 -12.08 17.50 -2.07
C ASN A 679 -11.19 16.64 -2.97
N SER A 680 -9.87 16.90 -2.96
CA SER A 680 -8.84 16.02 -3.51
C SER A 680 -8.29 15.03 -2.47
N THR A 681 -8.89 14.97 -1.27
CA THR A 681 -8.71 13.86 -0.33
C THR A 681 -9.80 12.84 -0.59
N GLN A 682 -9.44 11.56 -0.67
CA GLN A 682 -10.38 10.49 -0.98
C GLN A 682 -10.78 9.67 0.22
N VAL A 683 -12.06 9.34 0.29
CA VAL A 683 -12.66 8.55 1.36
C VAL A 683 -13.68 7.61 0.73
N ASP A 684 -13.35 6.33 0.63
CA ASP A 684 -14.29 5.32 0.15
C ASP A 684 -14.16 4.03 0.98
N TYR A 685 -15.27 3.33 1.19
CA TYR A 685 -15.35 2.14 2.04
C TYR A 685 -14.73 2.38 3.43
N ILE A 686 -15.34 3.26 4.22
CA ILE A 686 -14.95 3.47 5.63
C ILE A 686 -16.00 2.93 6.59
N GLN A 687 -15.54 2.30 7.67
CA GLN A 687 -16.40 1.95 8.80
C GLN A 687 -15.89 2.62 10.07
N ILE A 688 -16.79 3.30 10.77
CA ILE A 688 -16.61 3.64 12.17
C ILE A 688 -17.56 2.79 13.00
N HIS A 689 -17.02 2.15 14.03
CA HIS A 689 -17.77 1.26 14.91
C HIS A 689 -17.54 1.60 16.38
N ASN A 690 -18.64 1.79 17.11
CA ASN A 690 -18.64 1.98 18.55
C ASN A 690 -17.68 3.12 18.99
N ASN A 691 -17.75 4.27 18.32
CA ASN A 691 -17.18 5.49 18.89
C ASN A 691 -17.97 5.91 20.14
N ALA A 692 -17.33 6.55 21.11
CA ALA A 692 -18.05 7.08 22.29
C ALA A 692 -18.70 8.43 21.97
N ASP A 693 -17.89 9.34 21.42
CA ASP A 693 -18.28 10.58 20.74
C ASP A 693 -18.83 10.27 19.32
N ASP A 694 -18.79 11.25 18.42
CA ASP A 694 -19.29 11.06 17.07
C ASP A 694 -18.53 10.02 16.24
N GLY A 695 -19.27 9.35 15.35
CA GLY A 695 -18.68 8.47 14.35
C GLY A 695 -17.70 9.22 13.45
N ILE A 696 -18.20 10.27 12.81
CA ILE A 696 -17.42 11.19 11.98
C ILE A 696 -17.88 12.61 12.30
N GLU A 697 -16.95 13.54 12.48
CA GLU A 697 -17.26 14.98 12.45
C GLU A 697 -16.50 15.71 11.34
N MET A 698 -17.18 16.58 10.59
CA MET A 698 -16.56 17.49 9.62
C MET A 698 -16.50 18.92 10.17
N PHE A 699 -15.28 19.42 10.43
CA PHE A 699 -15.05 20.82 10.77
C PHE A 699 -14.72 21.62 9.51
N GLY A 700 -15.75 22.07 8.81
CA GLY A 700 -15.58 22.77 7.54
C GLY A 700 -15.01 21.90 6.42
N GLY A 701 -14.38 22.54 5.43
CA GLY A 701 -13.77 21.87 4.30
C GLY A 701 -14.76 21.41 3.22
N THR A 702 -14.28 20.52 2.35
CA THR A 702 -14.91 20.16 1.07
C THR A 702 -14.76 18.68 0.71
N VAL A 703 -14.12 17.86 1.56
CA VAL A 703 -13.94 16.41 1.36
C VAL A 703 -15.24 15.71 0.96
N ASN A 704 -15.15 14.83 -0.03
CA ASN A 704 -16.25 13.98 -0.47
C ASN A 704 -16.01 12.54 0.01
N MET A 705 -17.07 11.76 0.19
CA MET A 705 -16.98 10.38 0.69
C MET A 705 -18.01 9.43 0.07
N LYS A 706 -17.62 8.18 -0.17
CA LYS A 706 -18.53 7.09 -0.57
C LYS A 706 -18.45 5.91 0.42
N HIS A 707 -19.48 5.06 0.40
CA HIS A 707 -19.59 3.81 1.16
C HIS A 707 -19.19 3.97 2.64
N VAL A 708 -19.96 4.79 3.35
CA VAL A 708 -19.71 5.16 4.75
C VAL A 708 -20.60 4.33 5.66
N LEU A 709 -20.00 3.54 6.55
CA LEU A 709 -20.72 2.71 7.53
C LEU A 709 -20.46 3.21 8.96
N LEU A 710 -21.54 3.54 9.67
CA LEU A 710 -21.51 4.09 11.02
C LEU A 710 -22.36 3.20 11.91
N THR A 711 -21.73 2.57 12.91
CA THR A 711 -22.34 1.45 13.64
C THR A 711 -22.12 1.56 15.13
N GLY A 712 -23.18 1.78 15.90
CA GLY A 712 -23.16 1.72 17.37
C GLY A 712 -22.41 2.84 18.10
N ASN A 713 -22.12 3.94 17.41
CA ASN A 713 -21.61 5.18 18.02
C ASN A 713 -22.56 5.66 19.12
N ALA A 714 -22.01 6.24 20.19
CA ALA A 714 -22.78 6.56 21.40
C ALA A 714 -23.30 8.01 21.47
N ASP A 715 -22.70 8.95 20.75
CA ASP A 715 -23.29 10.26 20.45
C ASP A 715 -23.83 10.29 19.00
N ASP A 716 -23.50 11.28 18.17
CA ASP A 716 -24.00 11.36 16.81
C ASP A 716 -23.25 10.42 15.86
N SER A 717 -23.93 9.93 14.82
CA SER A 717 -23.26 9.05 13.87
C SER A 717 -22.40 9.83 12.88
N MET A 718 -22.86 11.02 12.48
CA MET A 718 -22.20 11.94 11.57
C MET A 718 -22.62 13.38 11.92
N ASP A 719 -21.72 14.20 12.47
CA ASP A 719 -21.95 15.64 12.68
C ASP A 719 -21.13 16.49 11.69
N TRP A 720 -21.57 17.71 11.42
CA TRP A 720 -20.75 18.72 10.77
C TRP A 720 -20.94 20.11 11.36
N THR A 721 -19.86 20.86 11.40
CA THR A 721 -19.86 22.27 11.77
C THR A 721 -18.90 23.08 10.90
N ASP A 722 -18.71 24.35 11.23
CA ASP A 722 -17.67 25.25 10.69
C ASP A 722 -17.58 25.39 9.15
N GLY A 723 -18.61 25.02 8.39
CA GLY A 723 -18.74 25.37 6.97
C GLY A 723 -18.52 24.25 5.96
N TRP A 724 -18.82 22.99 6.29
CA TRP A 724 -18.57 21.84 5.40
C TRP A 724 -19.44 21.87 4.14
N GLN A 725 -18.82 21.78 2.96
CA GLN A 725 -19.48 21.87 1.65
C GLN A 725 -19.21 20.63 0.78
N GLY A 726 -18.89 19.49 1.40
CA GLY A 726 -18.61 18.24 0.72
C GLY A 726 -19.85 17.46 0.29
N LYS A 727 -19.63 16.24 -0.17
CA LYS A 727 -20.66 15.32 -0.68
C LYS A 727 -20.50 13.94 -0.07
N ALA A 728 -21.61 13.23 0.16
CA ALA A 728 -21.58 11.84 0.61
C ALA A 728 -22.56 10.96 -0.17
N GLN A 729 -22.16 9.74 -0.53
CA GLN A 729 -23.06 8.73 -1.11
C GLN A 729 -22.91 7.37 -0.44
N TYR A 730 -24.00 6.60 -0.31
CA TYR A 730 -24.03 5.28 0.34
C TYR A 730 -23.68 5.36 1.83
N VAL A 731 -24.41 6.21 2.56
CA VAL A 731 -24.21 6.41 4.01
C VAL A 731 -25.17 5.52 4.80
N MET A 732 -24.63 4.56 5.54
CA MET A 732 -25.38 3.60 6.34
C MET A 732 -25.14 3.85 7.83
N VAL A 733 -26.19 4.23 8.56
CA VAL A 733 -26.17 4.39 10.02
C VAL A 733 -27.01 3.29 10.68
N VAL A 734 -26.41 2.60 11.64
CA VAL A 734 -27.10 1.66 12.54
C VAL A 734 -26.68 1.98 13.97
N GLN A 735 -27.52 2.69 14.71
CA GLN A 735 -27.27 2.98 16.12
C GLN A 735 -27.42 1.74 17.01
N ALA A 736 -26.78 1.77 18.17
CA ALA A 736 -26.86 0.67 19.13
C ALA A 736 -28.15 0.72 19.96
N SER A 737 -28.48 -0.38 20.63
CA SER A 737 -29.64 -0.41 21.54
C SER A 737 -29.35 0.24 22.91
N ASP A 738 -28.08 0.44 23.26
CA ASP A 738 -27.62 0.93 24.56
C ASP A 738 -27.17 2.41 24.54
N ALA A 739 -26.73 2.93 23.38
CA ALA A 739 -26.28 4.32 23.20
C ALA A 739 -26.57 4.87 21.79
N GLY A 740 -26.30 6.16 21.57
CA GLY A 740 -26.55 6.96 20.36
C GLY A 740 -27.43 8.18 20.65
N ASP A 741 -27.12 9.34 20.07
CA ASP A 741 -28.03 10.49 19.94
C ASP A 741 -28.67 10.45 18.54
N ARG A 742 -28.10 11.08 17.50
CA ARG A 742 -28.66 11.11 16.13
C ARG A 742 -27.90 10.26 15.12
N ALA A 743 -28.53 10.08 13.95
CA ALA A 743 -27.79 9.68 12.76
C ALA A 743 -27.09 10.88 12.08
N ILE A 744 -27.68 12.07 12.16
CA ILE A 744 -27.09 13.35 11.73
C ILE A 744 -27.39 14.46 12.75
N GLU A 745 -26.36 15.13 13.25
CA GLU A 745 -26.42 16.56 13.62
C GLU A 745 -25.78 17.37 12.48
N GLY A 746 -26.19 18.64 12.35
CA GLY A 746 -25.76 19.46 11.23
C GLY A 746 -25.83 20.94 11.54
N ASP A 747 -24.66 21.52 11.80
CA ASP A 747 -24.45 22.91 12.18
C ASP A 747 -23.77 23.73 11.09
N ASN A 748 -24.06 25.04 11.07
CA ASN A 748 -23.20 25.99 10.35
C ASN A 748 -22.18 26.66 11.27
N ARG A 749 -22.64 27.33 12.33
CA ARG A 749 -21.78 27.93 13.36
C ARG A 749 -22.55 28.42 14.59
N LYS A 750 -22.25 27.82 15.74
CA LYS A 750 -22.76 28.19 17.08
C LYS A 750 -22.72 29.68 17.35
N GLY A 751 -23.89 30.26 17.62
CA GLY A 751 -24.05 31.67 17.96
C GLY A 751 -23.67 32.65 16.82
N SER A 752 -23.46 32.16 15.60
CA SER A 752 -23.15 32.98 14.41
C SER A 752 -23.68 32.31 13.13
N ASN A 753 -24.91 31.82 13.21
CA ASN A 753 -25.61 30.92 12.28
C ASN A 753 -25.58 31.36 10.80
N ALA A 754 -25.30 32.64 10.50
CA ALA A 754 -25.20 33.19 9.15
C ALA A 754 -23.75 33.30 8.60
N LYS A 755 -22.76 32.69 9.27
CA LYS A 755 -21.35 32.64 8.86
C LYS A 755 -21.16 32.01 7.47
N LEU A 756 -20.09 32.44 6.80
CA LEU A 756 -19.64 31.96 5.49
C LEU A 756 -18.16 31.52 5.57
N PRO A 757 -17.72 30.46 4.84
CA PRO A 757 -18.54 29.54 4.05
C PRO A 757 -19.60 28.85 4.90
N ARG A 758 -20.74 28.53 4.29
CA ARG A 758 -21.88 27.94 5.01
C ARG A 758 -21.81 26.42 4.90
N SER A 759 -22.06 25.71 5.99
CA SER A 759 -22.27 24.27 5.93
C SER A 759 -23.46 23.98 5.02
N MET A 760 -23.23 23.24 3.94
CA MET A 760 -24.23 22.99 2.90
C MET A 760 -23.86 21.72 2.11
N PRO A 761 -23.77 20.56 2.78
CA PRO A 761 -23.38 19.32 2.11
C PRO A 761 -24.48 18.78 1.20
N THR A 762 -24.11 17.88 0.29
CA THR A 762 -25.07 17.08 -0.48
C THR A 762 -24.91 15.60 -0.14
N ILE A 763 -25.94 14.98 0.42
CA ILE A 763 -25.93 13.58 0.85
C ILE A 763 -26.98 12.80 0.06
N ALA A 764 -26.55 11.71 -0.59
CA ALA A 764 -27.39 10.87 -1.45
C ALA A 764 -27.34 9.40 -1.01
N ASN A 765 -28.42 8.65 -1.23
CA ASN A 765 -28.48 7.21 -1.01
C ASN A 765 -28.04 6.81 0.40
N TYR A 766 -28.92 7.03 1.38
CA TYR A 766 -28.60 6.79 2.79
C TYR A 766 -29.68 5.97 3.50
N THR A 767 -29.28 5.17 4.49
CA THR A 767 -30.18 4.37 5.32
C THR A 767 -29.80 4.59 6.78
N PHE A 768 -30.68 5.25 7.54
CA PHE A 768 -30.49 5.54 8.96
C PHE A 768 -31.48 4.73 9.79
N ILE A 769 -30.94 3.93 10.72
CA ILE A 769 -31.70 3.05 11.61
C ILE A 769 -31.41 3.44 13.06
N GLY A 770 -32.45 3.94 13.72
CA GLY A 770 -32.43 4.37 15.10
C GLY A 770 -32.25 3.22 16.09
N GLY A 771 -31.59 3.55 17.20
CA GLY A 771 -31.33 2.63 18.29
C GLY A 771 -32.42 2.65 19.36
N ALA A 772 -32.46 1.62 20.21
CA ALA A 772 -33.25 1.67 21.44
C ALA A 772 -32.69 2.66 22.51
N SER A 773 -31.62 3.39 22.18
CA SER A 773 -31.15 4.60 22.88
C SER A 773 -31.31 5.89 22.06
N GLY A 774 -31.09 5.84 20.74
CA GLY A 774 -31.12 6.97 19.79
C GLY A 774 -32.33 7.90 19.86
N ASP A 775 -32.06 9.19 19.71
CA ASP A 775 -33.04 10.26 19.81
C ASP A 775 -33.70 10.55 18.46
N SER A 776 -32.97 11.15 17.52
CA SER A 776 -33.54 11.67 16.25
C SER A 776 -32.76 11.26 15.00
N GLY A 777 -33.45 11.09 13.87
CA GLY A 777 -32.80 10.65 12.62
C GLY A 777 -31.89 11.73 12.02
N MET A 778 -32.37 12.96 11.91
CA MET A 778 -31.60 14.11 11.45
C MET A 778 -32.03 15.37 12.20
N VAL A 779 -31.11 16.10 12.80
CA VAL A 779 -31.36 17.45 13.35
C VAL A 779 -30.54 18.45 12.55
N ILE A 780 -31.22 19.25 11.74
CA ILE A 780 -30.60 20.21 10.82
C ILE A 780 -30.79 21.61 11.41
N ARG A 781 -29.71 22.23 11.91
CA ARG A 781 -29.83 23.38 12.81
C ARG A 781 -28.74 24.43 12.58
N GLU A 782 -28.68 25.42 13.49
CA GLU A 782 -27.69 26.50 13.53
C GLU A 782 -27.41 27.24 12.20
N GLY A 783 -28.36 27.26 11.27
CA GLY A 783 -28.24 27.88 9.95
C GLY A 783 -27.56 27.03 8.89
N THR A 784 -27.33 25.72 9.08
CA THR A 784 -26.85 24.87 7.98
C THR A 784 -27.83 24.87 6.80
N GLY A 785 -27.30 24.79 5.58
CA GLY A 785 -28.05 24.30 4.42
C GLY A 785 -27.87 22.78 4.28
N GLY A 786 -28.32 22.24 3.15
CA GLY A 786 -28.06 20.84 2.79
C GLY A 786 -29.00 20.32 1.71
N HIS A 787 -28.55 19.36 0.93
CA HIS A 787 -29.38 18.71 -0.09
C HIS A 787 -29.36 17.20 0.10
N PHE A 788 -30.53 16.65 0.45
CA PHE A 788 -30.68 15.25 0.84
C PHE A 788 -31.49 14.48 -0.20
N TYR A 789 -30.95 13.36 -0.66
CA TYR A 789 -31.51 12.55 -1.74
C TYR A 789 -31.58 11.06 -1.40
N ASN A 790 -32.64 10.39 -1.85
CA ASN A 790 -32.72 8.92 -1.88
C ASN A 790 -32.52 8.25 -0.49
N GLY A 791 -33.16 8.79 0.54
CA GLY A 791 -32.94 8.37 1.94
C GLY A 791 -34.02 7.45 2.51
N VAL A 792 -33.64 6.61 3.47
CA VAL A 792 -34.53 5.86 4.37
C VAL A 792 -34.17 6.23 5.81
N ILE A 793 -35.16 6.65 6.61
CA ILE A 793 -34.96 7.03 8.02
C ILE A 793 -36.03 6.33 8.87
N THR A 794 -35.60 5.50 9.83
CA THR A 794 -36.53 4.67 10.61
C THR A 794 -36.05 4.33 12.02
N GLY A 795 -36.99 4.18 12.96
CA GLY A 795 -36.76 3.60 14.29
C GLY A 795 -36.19 4.56 15.35
N PHE A 796 -36.17 5.86 15.11
CA PHE A 796 -35.72 6.87 16.08
C PHE A 796 -36.81 7.18 17.12
N LYS A 797 -36.41 7.48 18.36
CA LYS A 797 -37.34 7.62 19.49
C LYS A 797 -38.11 8.92 19.54
N ASP A 798 -37.56 9.99 18.98
CA ASP A 798 -38.15 11.32 18.96
C ASP A 798 -38.54 11.69 17.53
N ALA A 799 -37.62 12.21 16.73
CA ALA A 799 -37.89 12.65 15.36
C ALA A 799 -37.28 11.72 14.29
N GLY A 800 -37.94 11.64 13.13
CA GLY A 800 -37.28 11.19 11.89
C GLY A 800 -36.40 12.30 11.29
N ILE A 801 -36.97 13.49 11.12
CA ILE A 801 -36.26 14.70 10.70
C ILE A 801 -36.76 15.86 11.57
N ASP A 802 -35.83 16.71 11.98
CA ASP A 802 -36.04 17.98 12.65
C ASP A 802 -35.29 19.12 11.90
N ILE A 803 -35.86 20.33 11.90
CA ILE A 803 -35.20 21.56 11.47
C ILE A 803 -35.35 22.58 12.58
N ASP A 804 -34.23 23.07 13.08
CA ASP A 804 -34.19 23.89 14.27
C ASP A 804 -33.53 25.24 13.97
N HIS A 805 -33.96 26.31 14.64
CA HIS A 805 -33.58 27.73 14.46
C HIS A 805 -34.06 28.46 13.18
N THR A 806 -34.41 29.73 13.34
CA THR A 806 -34.90 30.64 12.28
C THR A 806 -33.98 30.76 11.06
N GLU A 807 -32.65 30.73 11.23
CA GLU A 807 -31.70 30.90 10.11
C GLU A 807 -31.56 29.64 9.24
N THR A 808 -31.86 28.47 9.81
CA THR A 808 -31.98 27.19 9.12
C THR A 808 -33.31 27.13 8.37
N ALA A 809 -34.40 27.55 9.01
CA ALA A 809 -35.70 27.74 8.36
C ALA A 809 -35.61 28.70 7.15
N ASN A 810 -34.78 29.75 7.23
CA ASN A 810 -34.49 30.64 6.10
C ASN A 810 -33.80 29.93 4.92
N ARG A 811 -33.03 28.84 5.15
CA ARG A 811 -32.39 28.06 4.08
C ARG A 811 -33.42 27.33 3.23
N VAL A 812 -34.46 26.77 3.84
CA VAL A 812 -35.60 26.17 3.11
C VAL A 812 -36.24 27.22 2.20
N ALA A 813 -36.50 28.42 2.73
CA ALA A 813 -37.11 29.51 1.96
C ALA A 813 -36.21 30.04 0.83
N ALA A 814 -34.89 29.90 0.95
CA ALA A 814 -33.92 30.22 -0.10
C ALA A 814 -33.78 29.12 -1.17
N GLY A 815 -34.14 27.88 -0.84
CA GLY A 815 -33.82 26.69 -1.62
C GLY A 815 -32.46 26.06 -1.29
N ASP A 816 -31.75 26.59 -0.28
CA ASP A 816 -30.44 26.14 0.20
C ASP A 816 -30.56 24.88 1.11
N LEU A 817 -31.78 24.48 1.50
CA LEU A 817 -32.08 23.26 2.26
C LEU A 817 -33.25 22.51 1.61
N SER A 818 -33.03 21.24 1.20
CA SER A 818 -34.06 20.44 0.52
C SER A 818 -33.94 18.92 0.75
N PHE A 819 -35.07 18.22 0.66
CA PHE A 819 -35.20 16.77 0.79
C PHE A 819 -35.94 16.23 -0.44
N ASN A 820 -35.41 15.21 -1.11
CA ASN A 820 -36.03 14.62 -2.30
C ASN A 820 -35.88 13.11 -2.32
N SER A 821 -36.99 12.38 -2.55
CA SER A 821 -37.02 10.91 -2.53
C SER A 821 -36.63 10.31 -1.18
N ILE A 822 -37.15 10.88 -0.09
CA ILE A 822 -36.90 10.41 1.28
C ILE A 822 -38.10 9.62 1.81
N TYR A 823 -37.87 8.44 2.39
CA TYR A 823 -38.85 7.67 3.15
C TYR A 823 -38.57 7.80 4.65
N VAL A 824 -39.53 8.35 5.39
CA VAL A 824 -39.43 8.54 6.85
C VAL A 824 -40.58 7.81 7.52
N VAL A 825 -40.26 6.86 8.41
CA VAL A 825 -41.24 5.87 8.89
C VAL A 825 -40.84 5.28 10.26
N ASP A 826 -41.80 4.78 11.03
CA ASP A 826 -41.59 4.09 12.32
C ASP A 826 -40.78 4.85 13.38
N ASN A 827 -40.64 6.18 13.24
CA ASN A 827 -40.17 7.07 14.29
C ASN A 827 -41.36 7.47 15.20
N LYS A 828 -41.12 8.03 16.40
CA LYS A 828 -42.22 8.57 17.23
C LYS A 828 -42.98 9.65 16.47
N ASP A 829 -42.27 10.64 15.96
CA ASP A 829 -42.77 11.66 15.03
C ASP A 829 -41.88 11.63 13.78
N ASN A 830 -42.45 11.40 12.58
CA ASN A 830 -41.62 11.28 11.36
C ASN A 830 -41.03 12.61 10.91
N LEU A 831 -41.79 13.69 11.09
CA LEU A 831 -41.35 15.07 10.96
C LEU A 831 -41.69 15.71 12.31
N GLU A 832 -40.69 16.28 13.00
CA GLU A 832 -40.91 16.83 14.34
C GLU A 832 -41.90 17.99 14.33
N SER A 833 -42.59 18.21 15.46
CA SER A 833 -43.43 19.38 15.67
C SER A 833 -43.48 19.74 17.16
N ASP A 834 -42.34 20.18 17.69
CA ASP A 834 -42.16 20.56 19.09
C ASP A 834 -42.68 22.00 19.36
N GLY A 835 -42.81 22.81 18.30
CA GLY A 835 -43.30 24.18 18.31
C GLY A 835 -42.22 25.27 18.22
N ASP A 836 -41.04 24.96 17.68
CA ASP A 836 -39.96 25.92 17.38
C ASP A 836 -40.25 26.86 16.17
N ASP A 837 -39.21 27.54 15.66
CA ASP A 837 -39.24 28.39 14.47
C ASP A 837 -39.12 27.61 13.12
N GLY A 838 -38.71 26.35 13.13
CA GLY A 838 -38.39 25.49 12.00
C GLY A 838 -39.44 24.42 11.63
N ASP A 839 -40.31 23.98 12.54
CA ASP A 839 -41.54 23.16 12.32
C ASP A 839 -42.18 23.36 10.92
N ALA A 840 -42.49 24.64 10.62
CA ALA A 840 -43.20 25.04 9.41
C ALA A 840 -42.31 24.99 8.16
N ALA A 841 -41.00 25.18 8.33
CA ALA A 841 -40.01 25.05 7.27
C ALA A 841 -39.74 23.58 6.94
N LEU A 842 -39.65 22.70 7.94
CA LEU A 842 -39.55 21.24 7.73
C LEU A 842 -40.74 20.72 6.91
N THR A 843 -41.96 21.04 7.34
CA THR A 843 -43.18 20.67 6.62
C THR A 843 -43.16 21.19 5.17
N ALA A 844 -42.69 22.43 4.96
CA ALA A 844 -42.60 23.03 3.62
C ALA A 844 -41.52 22.36 2.75
N ALA A 845 -40.34 22.07 3.31
CA ALA A 845 -39.23 21.42 2.62
C ALA A 845 -39.61 19.99 2.19
N PHE A 846 -40.18 19.21 3.11
CA PHE A 846 -40.55 17.83 2.86
C PHE A 846 -41.68 17.72 1.82
N THR A 847 -42.68 18.61 1.87
CA THR A 847 -43.80 18.59 0.91
C THR A 847 -43.47 19.19 -0.46
N ALA A 848 -42.38 19.97 -0.59
CA ALA A 848 -41.98 20.59 -1.86
C ALA A 848 -41.62 19.58 -2.96
N ALA A 849 -41.07 18.41 -2.60
CA ALA A 849 -40.77 17.32 -3.53
C ALA A 849 -42.02 16.53 -4.01
N GLY A 850 -43.22 16.91 -3.57
CA GLY A 850 -44.46 16.26 -3.94
C GLY A 850 -44.52 14.80 -3.47
N SER A 851 -44.90 13.88 -4.36
CA SER A 851 -45.07 12.46 -4.04
C SER A 851 -43.77 11.66 -3.94
N ASN A 852 -42.61 12.30 -4.13
CA ASN A 852 -41.32 11.59 -4.05
C ASN A 852 -40.89 11.42 -2.58
N ASN A 853 -41.20 12.37 -1.71
CA ASN A 853 -41.03 12.20 -0.27
C ASN A 853 -42.26 11.48 0.31
N VAL A 854 -42.00 10.51 1.18
CA VAL A 854 -43.02 9.65 1.77
C VAL A 854 -42.84 9.65 3.28
N ASP A 855 -43.76 10.29 3.98
CA ASP A 855 -44.00 10.05 5.39
C ASP A 855 -44.93 8.83 5.51
N GLY A 856 -44.44 7.76 6.14
CA GLY A 856 -45.17 6.50 6.28
C GLY A 856 -46.46 6.62 7.10
N ALA A 857 -46.51 7.53 8.08
CA ALA A 857 -47.64 7.71 8.98
C ALA A 857 -48.86 8.36 8.29
N THR A 858 -48.64 9.17 7.25
CA THR A 858 -49.72 9.83 6.48
C THR A 858 -50.25 9.01 5.30
N GLN A 859 -49.67 7.85 5.00
CA GLN A 859 -50.15 6.96 3.93
C GLN A 859 -51.51 6.32 4.26
N VAL A 860 -52.23 5.82 3.24
CA VAL A 860 -53.53 5.15 3.41
C VAL A 860 -53.56 3.80 2.69
N PRO A 861 -53.42 2.66 3.41
CA PRO A 861 -53.13 2.55 4.84
C PRO A 861 -51.75 3.11 5.19
N ALA A 862 -51.54 3.44 6.48
CA ALA A 862 -50.22 3.83 6.98
C ALA A 862 -49.20 2.72 6.67
N GLN A 863 -47.99 3.14 6.33
CA GLN A 863 -46.89 2.26 5.97
C GLN A 863 -45.86 2.23 7.11
N ASN A 864 -45.23 1.07 7.26
CA ASN A 864 -44.11 0.81 8.14
C ASN A 864 -42.87 0.56 7.27
N SER A 865 -41.68 0.57 7.86
CA SER A 865 -40.49 0.02 7.22
C SER A 865 -40.72 -1.46 6.86
N THR A 866 -40.16 -1.88 5.73
CA THR A 866 -40.10 -3.29 5.33
C THR A 866 -38.67 -3.77 5.11
N LEU A 867 -37.68 -3.06 5.66
CA LEU A 867 -36.28 -3.45 5.61
C LEU A 867 -36.09 -4.92 6.05
N THR A 868 -35.27 -5.63 5.29
CA THR A 868 -34.86 -7.01 5.58
C THR A 868 -33.36 -7.04 5.86
N ASP A 869 -32.88 -8.08 6.57
CA ASP A 869 -31.47 -8.20 6.99
C ASP A 869 -30.90 -6.89 7.56
N LEU A 870 -31.70 -6.25 8.43
CA LEU A 870 -31.51 -4.92 9.02
C LEU A 870 -31.58 -3.74 8.01
N VAL A 871 -30.79 -3.77 6.94
CA VAL A 871 -30.51 -2.57 6.10
C VAL A 871 -30.99 -2.67 4.65
N VAL A 872 -31.51 -3.82 4.20
CA VAL A 872 -31.86 -4.07 2.79
C VAL A 872 -33.28 -3.58 2.47
N PRO A 873 -33.50 -2.69 1.48
CA PRO A 873 -34.81 -2.22 1.05
C PRO A 873 -35.86 -3.33 0.86
N GLY A 874 -37.02 -3.14 1.49
CA GLY A 874 -38.19 -3.99 1.31
C GLY A 874 -39.16 -3.46 0.26
N ALA A 875 -40.39 -3.96 0.32
CA ALA A 875 -41.44 -3.61 -0.65
C ALA A 875 -41.92 -2.15 -0.56
N ASN A 876 -41.87 -1.53 0.62
CA ASN A 876 -42.26 -0.13 0.83
C ASN A 876 -41.11 0.82 0.45
N GLU A 877 -39.88 0.53 0.88
CA GLU A 877 -38.68 1.29 0.48
C GLU A 877 -38.53 1.29 -1.06
N ALA A 878 -38.61 0.12 -1.70
CA ALA A 878 -38.49 -0.02 -3.15
C ALA A 878 -39.69 0.54 -3.95
N ALA A 879 -40.77 0.96 -3.28
CA ALA A 879 -41.90 1.64 -3.94
C ALA A 879 -41.70 3.16 -4.05
N VAL A 880 -40.73 3.74 -3.33
CA VAL A 880 -40.42 5.16 -3.38
C VAL A 880 -39.62 5.49 -4.65
N ILE A 881 -40.04 6.54 -5.36
CA ILE A 881 -39.41 6.96 -6.61
C ILE A 881 -38.11 7.70 -6.27
N ALA A 882 -36.97 7.08 -6.58
CA ALA A 882 -35.66 7.71 -6.45
C ALA A 882 -35.47 8.90 -7.41
N THR A 883 -34.67 9.86 -6.96
CA THR A 883 -34.15 10.98 -7.74
C THR A 883 -32.85 10.54 -8.41
N ASP A 884 -32.68 10.84 -9.70
CA ASP A 884 -31.41 10.62 -10.41
C ASP A 884 -30.38 11.67 -9.94
N VAL A 885 -29.54 11.27 -8.99
CA VAL A 885 -28.50 12.12 -8.39
C VAL A 885 -27.30 12.36 -9.31
N SER A 886 -27.05 11.46 -10.28
CA SER A 886 -25.98 11.63 -11.27
C SER A 886 -26.25 12.80 -12.23
N ALA A 887 -27.53 13.19 -12.39
CA ALA A 887 -27.93 14.38 -13.13
C ALA A 887 -27.79 15.69 -12.33
N ILE A 888 -27.48 15.61 -11.02
CA ILE A 888 -27.28 16.77 -10.14
C ILE A 888 -25.80 17.16 -10.14
N ASP A 889 -24.92 16.19 -9.92
CA ASP A 889 -23.47 16.37 -9.90
C ASP A 889 -22.75 15.05 -10.26
N GLY A 890 -21.64 15.15 -11.00
CA GLY A 890 -20.91 13.99 -11.51
C GLY A 890 -20.20 13.13 -10.46
N PHE A 891 -20.12 13.59 -9.21
CA PHE A 891 -19.66 12.76 -8.08
C PHE A 891 -20.61 11.58 -7.79
N PHE A 892 -21.92 11.76 -8.01
CA PHE A 892 -22.91 10.77 -7.62
C PHE A 892 -23.13 9.70 -8.69
N ASP A 893 -23.10 8.45 -8.26
CA ASP A 893 -23.45 7.31 -9.11
C ASP A 893 -24.94 7.29 -9.41
N ALA A 894 -25.29 6.83 -10.62
CA ALA A 894 -26.66 6.76 -11.09
C ALA A 894 -27.45 5.64 -10.37
N THR A 895 -28.25 6.01 -9.38
CA THR A 895 -29.13 5.09 -8.64
C THR A 895 -30.58 5.21 -9.08
N THR A 896 -31.31 4.09 -9.01
CA THR A 896 -32.75 4.01 -9.30
C THR A 896 -33.55 3.54 -8.08
N TYR A 897 -33.00 3.76 -6.89
CA TYR A 897 -33.49 3.24 -5.61
C TYR A 897 -33.15 4.22 -4.48
N ILE A 898 -33.87 4.10 -3.36
CA ILE A 898 -33.58 4.82 -2.11
C ILE A 898 -32.89 3.89 -1.11
N GLY A 899 -32.12 4.46 -0.18
CA GLY A 899 -31.28 3.72 0.76
C GLY A 899 -29.81 3.67 0.35
N ALA A 900 -28.97 3.24 1.28
CA ALA A 900 -27.52 3.05 1.13
C ALA A 900 -27.12 1.76 0.39
N VAL A 901 -28.06 0.85 0.17
CA VAL A 901 -27.91 -0.38 -0.63
C VAL A 901 -29.15 -0.59 -1.47
N LYS A 902 -29.00 -1.18 -2.65
CA LYS A 902 -30.07 -1.41 -3.62
C LYS A 902 -31.02 -2.55 -3.22
N ASP A 903 -30.44 -3.71 -2.95
CA ASP A 903 -31.15 -4.97 -2.68
C ASP A 903 -30.20 -5.96 -1.99
N ALA A 904 -30.64 -7.19 -1.73
CA ALA A 904 -29.88 -8.17 -0.95
C ALA A 904 -28.54 -8.61 -1.60
N ASN A 905 -28.34 -8.36 -2.90
CA ASN A 905 -27.09 -8.64 -3.61
C ASN A 905 -26.10 -7.45 -3.56
N ASP A 906 -26.54 -6.29 -3.08
CA ASP A 906 -25.69 -5.15 -2.83
C ASP A 906 -25.02 -5.31 -1.46
N ASP A 907 -23.79 -5.82 -1.51
CA ASP A 907 -23.04 -6.29 -0.34
C ASP A 907 -21.75 -5.52 -0.09
N TRP A 908 -21.67 -4.26 -0.55
CA TRP A 908 -20.50 -3.39 -0.40
C TRP A 908 -19.98 -3.36 1.04
N TYR A 909 -20.88 -3.39 2.03
CA TYR A 909 -20.58 -3.37 3.46
C TYR A 909 -20.21 -4.74 4.05
N LYS A 910 -20.35 -5.86 3.34
CA LYS A 910 -20.12 -7.22 3.89
C LYS A 910 -18.68 -7.69 3.67
N GLY A 911 -18.19 -8.52 4.58
CA GLY A 911 -16.92 -9.26 4.45
C GLY A 911 -15.69 -8.56 5.02
N TRP A 912 -15.66 -7.23 5.07
CA TRP A 912 -14.54 -6.45 5.64
C TRP A 912 -14.86 -5.77 6.98
N THR A 913 -16.14 -5.45 7.20
CA THR A 913 -16.66 -4.70 8.36
C THR A 913 -16.87 -5.58 9.59
N LEU A 914 -16.96 -4.92 10.75
CA LEU A 914 -17.41 -5.51 12.00
C LEU A 914 -18.91 -5.22 12.19
N PHE A 915 -19.77 -6.19 11.93
CA PHE A 915 -21.21 -6.12 12.22
C PHE A 915 -21.56 -6.99 13.43
N VAL A 916 -21.84 -6.38 14.57
CA VAL A 916 -22.26 -7.11 15.77
C VAL A 916 -23.77 -7.27 15.79
N THR A 917 -24.24 -8.39 15.24
CA THR A 917 -25.66 -8.73 15.19
C THR A 917 -26.17 -9.24 16.54
N ASN A 918 -26.48 -8.31 17.45
CA ASN A 918 -27.45 -8.58 18.50
C ASN A 918 -28.82 -8.07 18.00
N PRO A 919 -29.85 -8.92 17.87
CA PRO A 919 -31.11 -8.50 17.29
C PRO A 919 -31.81 -7.47 18.18
N GLN A 920 -32.52 -6.54 17.54
CA GLN A 920 -33.55 -5.71 18.17
C GLN A 920 -34.52 -6.60 19.00
N PRO A 921 -35.13 -6.08 20.09
CA PRO A 921 -36.05 -6.82 20.96
C PRO A 921 -37.30 -7.37 20.25
#